data_AF-A0A8C4HY94-F1
#
_entry.id   AF-A0A8C4HY94-F1
#
_cell.length_a   1.000
_cell.length_b   1.000
_cell.length_c   1.000
_cell.angle_alpha   90.00
_cell.angle_beta   90.00
_cell.angle_gamma   90.00
#
_symmetry.space_group_name_H-M   'P 1'
#
loop_
_entity.id
_entity.type
_entity.pdbx_description
1 polymer ?
#
loop_
_entity_poly.entity_id
_entity_poly.type
_entity_poly.pdbx_seq_one_letter_code
_entity_poly.pdbx_strand_id
1 'polypeptide(L)'
;MASSNSYKLRCSIPGHEMDVRGLASAVFPEGAFVSVSRDRTGRVWVPNSSPDQGFTEMHCMSGHSNFVSCVCIIAPSETYPRGLIATGGNDNNICVFTMDQPQPLFILKGHKNTVCTLSSGKFGTLLSGSWDTTAKVWLNEKCMMTLEGHSAAVWAVVILPEQGLMLSGSADKTIKLWKAGRCEKTFTGHEDCVRGLAVISNTEFFSCSNDTSIRRWLVTGECVQVYYSHTNYIYSVAVFPNNQDFISTGEDRTLRIWKQGECTQTIRLPAQSVWCCCILPNGDIAIGASDGIIRVFTEAEDRMASAEDLQAFEDELSKTTIDPKTGDLGDIKIEDLPGREHLNEPGNRDGQTRLIKDGQKVEAYQWSVSDGRWMKIGDVVGGSNEQTSKSVMYEGKEYDYVFTIDVNEGGPSMKLPYNVAEDPWLTAHNFLQKNDLSPMFLDQVANFIIQNTKGHEVGPAQPAGGDPFTGEIPSQVSYLRFICDSWSVVDPRTHGARHLCFVFNPLMLHSLVYTPLYSAGGGAYSSAALRQTATNIYFPKTDGVTFEQASVPQIIAKLKELNGGAPQEHKLSEEILESLDRLLVSVSEATSPKPPPTIQQVNLLWKASHWPEDIVFPVLDIMRLAVRHPLVNESLCGEAEGVQLCNHLLSLMRPEGRPANQMLALRTLCNCFSGRHGRALLMAQRETVLSRAADLATVCNKNIHIALATLVLNYAGCLHSQPDLEGKAQCLSVASRALETVQDKEAVFRLLVALGTTVASDQTAQDLARSLGVNSQISKYSSVSDPSKVAECCQLVLKELQ
;
A
#
# COMPACT_ATOMS: atom_id res chain seq x y z
N MET A 1 -7.92 12.72 -47.23
CA MET A 1 -6.84 12.46 -46.26
C MET A 1 -7.05 13.47 -45.15
N ALA A 2 -7.67 13.05 -44.04
CA ALA A 2 -7.83 13.95 -42.89
C ALA A 2 -6.42 14.26 -42.38
N SER A 3 -6.07 15.54 -42.23
CA SER A 3 -4.87 15.91 -41.49
C SER A 3 -5.02 15.33 -40.09
N SER A 4 -4.25 14.30 -39.75
CA SER A 4 -4.21 13.85 -38.36
C SER A 4 -3.46 14.93 -37.60
N ASN A 5 -4.15 15.74 -36.82
CA ASN A 5 -3.51 16.75 -36.01
C ASN A 5 -2.48 16.06 -35.08
N SER A 6 -1.24 16.53 -35.15
CA SER A 6 -0.12 16.00 -34.35
C SER A 6 0.11 16.90 -33.14
N TYR A 7 0.54 16.33 -32.02
CA TYR A 7 0.94 17.12 -30.86
C TYR A 7 2.22 17.91 -31.16
N LYS A 8 2.20 19.22 -30.91
CA LYS A 8 3.35 20.12 -31.05
C LYS A 8 3.56 20.89 -29.75
N LEU A 9 4.76 21.45 -29.57
CA LEU A 9 5.08 22.23 -28.38
C LEU A 9 4.13 23.43 -28.30
N ARG A 10 3.50 23.61 -27.14
CA ARG A 10 2.71 24.80 -26.77
C ARG A 10 3.57 25.80 -26.03
N CYS A 11 4.30 25.34 -25.01
CA CYS A 11 5.23 26.17 -24.25
C CYS A 11 6.20 25.32 -23.42
N SER A 12 7.33 25.93 -23.06
CA SER A 12 8.27 25.43 -22.05
C SER A 12 8.19 26.31 -20.81
N ILE A 13 8.04 25.69 -19.63
CA ILE A 13 7.82 26.37 -18.36
C ILE A 13 9.04 26.11 -17.47
N PRO A 14 10.00 27.04 -17.41
CA PRO A 14 11.08 26.97 -16.42
C PRO A 14 10.51 27.32 -15.04
N GLY A 15 10.88 26.55 -14.01
CA GLY A 15 10.37 26.80 -12.66
C GLY A 15 11.08 26.01 -11.58
N HIS A 16 11.47 24.78 -11.87
CA HIS A 16 12.22 23.95 -10.93
C HIS A 16 13.72 23.98 -11.21
N GLU A 17 14.52 23.91 -10.16
CA GLU A 17 16.00 23.88 -10.26
C GLU A 17 16.54 22.47 -10.51
N MET A 18 15.70 21.46 -10.28
CA MET A 18 16.02 20.03 -10.43
C MET A 18 14.83 19.30 -11.06
N ASP A 19 15.02 18.02 -11.35
CA ASP A 19 14.07 17.13 -12.02
C ASP A 19 12.64 17.27 -11.53
N VAL A 20 11.73 17.41 -12.49
CA VAL A 20 10.29 17.41 -12.22
C VAL A 20 9.82 15.96 -12.14
N ARG A 21 9.46 15.53 -10.93
CA ARG A 21 9.20 14.12 -10.60
C ARG A 21 7.73 13.72 -10.62
N GLY A 22 6.82 14.68 -10.46
CA GLY A 22 5.39 14.43 -10.49
C GLY A 22 4.61 15.59 -11.08
N LEU A 23 3.51 15.25 -11.76
CA LEU A 23 2.55 16.19 -12.33
C LEU A 23 1.14 15.70 -12.05
N ALA A 24 0.23 16.61 -11.71
CA ALA A 24 -1.19 16.29 -11.55
C ALA A 24 -2.05 17.43 -12.09
N SER A 25 -3.03 17.11 -12.94
CA SER A 25 -4.02 18.09 -13.39
C SER A 25 -4.94 18.48 -12.23
N ALA A 26 -5.21 19.78 -12.10
CA ALA A 26 -6.11 20.32 -11.10
C ALA A 26 -7.44 20.77 -11.73
N VAL A 27 -8.51 20.69 -10.95
CA VAL A 27 -9.86 21.13 -11.35
C VAL A 27 -10.02 22.64 -11.16
N PHE A 28 -9.34 23.21 -10.18
CA PHE A 28 -9.41 24.62 -9.83
C PHE A 28 -8.01 25.19 -9.55
N PRO A 29 -7.65 26.38 -10.08
CA PRO A 29 -8.36 27.11 -11.13
C PRO A 29 -8.50 26.30 -12.43
N GLU A 30 -9.42 26.68 -13.30
CA GLU A 30 -9.68 25.93 -14.55
C GLU A 30 -8.41 25.85 -15.40
N GLY A 31 -8.07 24.63 -15.85
CA GLY A 31 -6.87 24.37 -16.65
C GLY A 31 -5.55 24.39 -15.86
N ALA A 32 -5.59 24.56 -14.54
CA ALA A 32 -4.41 24.51 -13.69
C ALA A 32 -3.83 23.10 -13.56
N PHE A 33 -2.56 23.01 -13.21
CA PHE A 33 -1.92 21.76 -12.83
C PHE A 33 -0.84 22.01 -11.78
N VAL A 34 -0.41 20.95 -11.11
CA VAL A 34 0.59 20.99 -10.05
C VAL A 34 1.80 20.18 -10.47
N SER A 35 3.00 20.70 -10.22
CA SER A 35 4.27 19.99 -10.37
C SER A 35 4.98 19.82 -9.05
N VAL A 36 5.82 18.80 -8.94
CA VAL A 36 6.73 18.59 -7.81
C VAL A 36 8.12 18.19 -8.27
N SER A 37 9.15 18.58 -7.51
CA SER A 37 10.55 18.39 -7.90
C SER A 37 11.46 17.94 -6.76
N ARG A 38 12.63 17.41 -7.17
CA ARG A 38 13.76 17.17 -6.27
C ARG A 38 14.31 18.45 -5.63
N ASP A 39 13.96 19.64 -6.12
CA ASP A 39 14.31 20.90 -5.47
C ASP A 39 13.60 21.13 -4.11
N ARG A 40 12.77 20.16 -3.68
CA ARG A 40 11.98 20.12 -2.42
C ARG A 40 10.70 20.95 -2.47
N THR A 41 10.30 21.41 -3.66
CA THR A 41 9.11 22.24 -3.84
C THR A 41 8.04 21.55 -4.66
N GLY A 42 6.80 21.98 -4.45
CA GLY A 42 5.71 21.80 -5.40
C GLY A 42 5.24 23.17 -5.90
N ARG A 43 4.75 23.27 -7.13
CA ARG A 43 4.29 24.54 -7.71
C ARG A 43 2.93 24.35 -8.35
N VAL A 44 2.06 25.35 -8.17
CA VAL A 44 0.75 25.38 -8.82
C VAL A 44 0.84 26.31 -10.01
N TRP A 45 0.52 25.79 -11.19
CA TRP A 45 0.58 26.50 -12.47
C TRP A 45 -0.82 26.79 -12.96
N VAL A 46 -1.07 28.05 -13.35
CA VAL A 46 -2.34 28.51 -13.88
C VAL A 46 -2.17 29.00 -15.32
N PRO A 47 -3.14 28.75 -16.22
CA PRO A 47 -3.10 29.31 -17.57
C PRO A 47 -3.09 30.83 -17.53
N ASN A 48 -2.34 31.47 -18.43
CA ASN A 48 -2.31 32.93 -18.53
C ASN A 48 -3.61 33.49 -19.11
N SER A 49 -4.05 34.64 -18.59
CA SER A 49 -5.26 35.35 -19.05
C SER A 49 -5.04 36.25 -20.28
N SER A 50 -3.78 36.45 -20.70
CA SER A 50 -3.32 37.34 -21.78
C SER A 50 -2.77 36.52 -22.97
N PRO A 51 -2.40 37.10 -24.14
CA PRO A 51 -2.24 36.32 -25.38
C PRO A 51 -1.07 35.32 -25.37
N ASP A 52 -0.19 35.38 -24.37
CA ASP A 52 0.83 34.37 -24.13
C ASP A 52 0.15 33.10 -23.62
N GLN A 53 -0.12 32.16 -24.51
CA GLN A 53 -0.83 30.91 -24.27
C GLN A 53 -0.07 29.92 -23.35
N GLY A 54 0.84 30.41 -22.50
CA GLY A 54 1.60 29.63 -21.53
C GLY A 54 0.93 29.56 -20.15
N PHE A 55 1.75 29.37 -19.13
CA PHE A 55 1.35 29.22 -17.74
C PHE A 55 2.17 30.15 -16.85
N THR A 56 1.57 30.58 -15.73
CA THR A 56 2.25 31.32 -14.66
C THR A 56 2.17 30.56 -13.36
N GLU A 57 3.18 30.75 -12.50
CA GLU A 57 3.14 30.22 -11.15
C GLU A 57 2.13 31.02 -10.32
N MET A 58 1.18 30.31 -9.72
CA MET A 58 0.26 30.90 -8.74
C MET A 58 0.92 31.01 -7.36
N HIS A 59 1.59 29.94 -6.91
CA HIS A 59 2.50 29.95 -5.76
C HIS A 59 3.35 28.67 -5.71
N CYS A 60 4.41 28.74 -4.91
CA CYS A 60 5.31 27.64 -4.58
C CYS A 60 4.99 27.08 -3.18
N MET A 61 4.67 25.78 -3.13
CA MET A 61 4.42 25.02 -1.92
C MET A 61 5.73 24.50 -1.31
N SER A 62 5.88 24.71 -0.01
CA SER A 62 7.03 24.26 0.79
C SER A 62 6.53 23.55 2.04
N GLY A 63 7.16 22.44 2.40
CA GLY A 63 6.75 21.65 3.56
C GLY A 63 7.57 20.38 3.78
N HIS A 64 8.08 19.78 2.70
CA HIS A 64 9.00 18.65 2.80
C HIS A 64 10.41 19.07 3.20
N SER A 65 11.08 18.25 4.01
CA SER A 65 12.49 18.47 4.37
C SER A 65 13.47 17.94 3.32
N ASN A 66 12.99 17.13 2.38
CA ASN A 66 13.78 16.54 1.31
C ASN A 66 12.97 16.45 -0.01
N PHE A 67 13.52 15.78 -1.03
CA PHE A 67 12.97 15.73 -2.40
C PHE A 67 11.48 15.36 -2.42
N VAL A 68 10.69 16.09 -3.23
CA VAL A 68 9.29 15.75 -3.47
C VAL A 68 9.22 14.84 -4.68
N SER A 69 8.63 13.66 -4.50
CA SER A 69 8.69 12.58 -5.48
C SER A 69 7.39 12.40 -6.26
N CYS A 70 6.24 12.73 -5.68
CA CYS A 70 4.94 12.51 -6.29
C CYS A 70 3.90 13.52 -5.81
N VAL A 71 2.83 13.68 -6.60
CA VAL A 71 1.70 14.56 -6.31
C VAL A 71 0.41 13.95 -6.84
N CYS A 72 -0.69 14.18 -6.13
CA CYS A 72 -2.04 13.94 -6.64
C CYS A 72 -3.03 15.00 -6.14
N ILE A 73 -4.12 15.19 -6.88
CA ILE A 73 -5.22 16.06 -6.45
C ILE A 73 -6.29 15.21 -5.76
N ILE A 74 -6.68 15.62 -4.57
CA ILE A 74 -7.83 15.09 -3.84
C ILE A 74 -9.07 15.87 -4.27
N ALA A 75 -10.08 15.15 -4.73
CA ALA A 75 -11.30 15.75 -5.26
C ALA A 75 -12.01 16.66 -4.24
N PRO A 76 -12.72 17.70 -4.69
CA PRO A 76 -13.53 18.56 -3.84
C PRO A 76 -14.47 17.79 -2.90
N SER A 77 -14.63 18.31 -1.69
CA SER A 77 -15.58 17.82 -0.67
C SER A 77 -16.37 18.99 -0.07
N GLU A 78 -17.37 18.70 0.77
CA GLU A 78 -18.11 19.75 1.48
C GLU A 78 -17.19 20.63 2.34
N THR A 79 -16.16 20.03 2.95
CA THR A 79 -15.17 20.75 3.77
C THR A 79 -14.17 21.52 2.91
N TYR A 80 -13.75 20.94 1.78
CA TYR A 80 -12.75 21.53 0.88
C TYR A 80 -13.31 21.63 -0.53
N PRO A 81 -14.11 22.68 -0.85
CA PRO A 81 -14.82 22.80 -2.12
C PRO A 81 -13.91 23.00 -3.34
N ARG A 82 -12.63 23.32 -3.12
CA ARG A 82 -11.60 23.44 -4.17
C ARG A 82 -10.74 22.18 -4.32
N GLY A 83 -10.99 21.15 -3.51
CA GLY A 83 -10.10 20.00 -3.39
C GLY A 83 -8.84 20.33 -2.59
N LEU A 84 -7.98 19.33 -2.46
CA LEU A 84 -6.68 19.42 -1.80
C LEU A 84 -5.57 18.90 -2.71
N ILE A 85 -4.34 19.29 -2.42
CA ILE A 85 -3.14 18.75 -3.06
C ILE A 85 -2.45 17.84 -2.04
N ALA A 86 -2.09 16.63 -2.42
CA ALA A 86 -1.23 15.76 -1.61
C ALA A 86 0.10 15.54 -2.32
N THR A 87 1.21 15.75 -1.61
CA THR A 87 2.57 15.53 -2.11
C THR A 87 3.30 14.52 -1.24
N GLY A 88 4.02 13.58 -1.85
CA GLY A 88 4.82 12.58 -1.16
C GLY A 88 6.31 12.83 -1.35
N GLY A 89 7.09 12.70 -0.27
CA GLY A 89 8.51 13.04 -0.26
C GLY A 89 9.44 11.90 0.14
N ASN A 90 10.73 12.12 -0.09
CA ASN A 90 11.83 11.29 0.42
C ASN A 90 11.99 11.39 1.96
N ASP A 91 11.37 12.40 2.58
CA ASP A 91 11.28 12.56 4.02
C ASP A 91 10.22 11.65 4.69
N ASN A 92 9.71 10.65 3.95
CA ASN A 92 8.71 9.66 4.38
C ASN A 92 7.32 10.24 4.69
N ASN A 93 7.13 11.53 4.45
CA ASN A 93 5.89 12.23 4.79
C ASN A 93 5.01 12.40 3.55
N ILE A 94 3.73 12.62 3.81
CA ILE A 94 2.79 13.17 2.84
C ILE A 94 2.32 14.52 3.35
N CYS A 95 2.62 15.59 2.62
CA CYS A 95 2.14 16.93 2.95
C CYS A 95 0.85 17.20 2.18
N VAL A 96 -0.17 17.70 2.87
CA VAL A 96 -1.47 18.03 2.26
C VAL A 96 -1.69 19.53 2.32
N PHE A 97 -2.06 20.13 1.19
CA PHE A 97 -2.21 21.58 1.01
C PHE A 97 -3.61 21.90 0.51
N THR A 98 -4.08 23.11 0.81
CA THR A 98 -5.21 23.69 0.09
C THR A 98 -4.72 24.30 -1.22
N MET A 99 -5.60 24.41 -2.22
CA MET A 99 -5.23 24.95 -3.54
C MET A 99 -4.70 26.39 -3.51
N ASP A 100 -4.85 27.14 -2.42
CA ASP A 100 -4.54 28.57 -2.35
C ASP A 100 -3.39 28.90 -1.37
N GLN A 101 -2.87 27.92 -0.62
CA GLN A 101 -1.91 28.16 0.46
C GLN A 101 -0.58 27.43 0.21
N PRO A 102 0.57 28.12 0.34
CA PRO A 102 1.88 27.52 0.10
C PRO A 102 2.39 26.62 1.24
N GLN A 103 1.72 26.63 2.40
CA GLN A 103 2.10 25.85 3.58
C GLN A 103 1.16 24.65 3.75
N PRO A 104 1.66 23.50 4.25
CA PRO A 104 0.82 22.32 4.44
C PRO A 104 -0.25 22.60 5.48
N LEU A 105 -1.49 22.19 5.15
CA LEU A 105 -2.62 22.17 6.06
C LEU A 105 -2.38 21.14 7.18
N PHE A 106 -1.91 19.95 6.82
CA PHE A 106 -1.47 18.91 7.74
C PHE A 106 -0.47 17.96 7.07
N ILE A 107 0.19 17.11 7.86
CA ILE A 107 1.22 16.17 7.41
C ILE A 107 0.85 14.76 7.86
N LEU A 108 0.70 13.83 6.92
CA LEU A 108 0.48 12.42 7.20
C LEU A 108 1.83 11.74 7.46
N LYS A 109 1.95 11.11 8.62
CA LYS A 109 3.14 10.38 9.05
C LYS A 109 2.78 8.91 9.26
N GLY A 110 3.61 8.01 8.74
CA GLY A 110 3.42 6.58 8.99
C GLY A 110 4.22 5.64 8.08
N HIS A 111 4.69 6.10 6.92
CA HIS A 111 5.66 5.36 6.12
C HIS A 111 7.06 5.41 6.77
N LYS A 112 7.85 4.37 6.53
CA LYS A 112 9.22 4.24 7.08
C LYS A 112 10.30 4.64 6.06
N ASN A 113 9.92 4.86 4.81
CA ASN A 113 10.81 5.25 3.73
C ASN A 113 10.05 6.13 2.71
N THR A 114 10.75 6.61 1.68
CA THR A 114 10.26 7.53 0.63
C THR A 114 8.86 7.19 0.15
N VAL A 115 7.97 8.19 0.15
CA VAL A 115 6.65 8.08 -0.49
C VAL A 115 6.80 8.51 -1.94
N CYS A 116 6.75 7.55 -2.86
CA CYS A 116 7.08 7.78 -4.27
C CYS A 116 5.87 7.77 -5.22
N THR A 117 4.68 7.43 -4.74
CA THR A 117 3.47 7.44 -5.55
C THR A 117 2.23 7.68 -4.70
N LEU A 118 1.24 8.37 -5.28
CA LEU A 118 -0.02 8.74 -4.63
C LEU A 118 -1.18 8.61 -5.61
N SER A 119 -2.36 8.23 -5.11
CA SER A 119 -3.61 8.21 -5.87
C SER A 119 -4.77 8.58 -4.96
N SER A 120 -5.63 9.50 -5.40
CA SER A 120 -6.82 9.87 -4.66
C SER A 120 -8.06 9.10 -5.15
N GLY A 121 -8.98 8.85 -4.23
CA GLY A 121 -10.27 8.23 -4.47
C GLY A 121 -11.42 9.10 -3.95
N LYS A 122 -12.62 8.51 -3.87
CA LYS A 122 -13.81 9.20 -3.36
C LYS A 122 -13.69 9.49 -1.86
N PHE A 123 -14.46 10.47 -1.38
CA PHE A 123 -14.60 10.83 0.04
C PHE A 123 -13.30 11.28 0.72
N GLY A 124 -12.31 11.77 -0.03
CA GLY A 124 -11.01 12.17 0.53
C GLY A 124 -10.08 11.00 0.84
N THR A 125 -10.38 9.80 0.32
CA THR A 125 -9.48 8.65 0.44
C THR A 125 -8.22 8.90 -0.38
N LEU A 126 -7.07 8.57 0.20
CA LEU A 126 -5.76 8.66 -0.45
C LEU A 126 -5.04 7.32 -0.31
N LEU A 127 -4.43 6.85 -1.39
CA LEU A 127 -3.57 5.66 -1.42
C LEU A 127 -2.14 6.12 -1.68
N SER A 128 -1.20 5.69 -0.85
CA SER A 128 0.22 5.96 -1.01
C SER A 128 1.02 4.67 -1.19
N GLY A 129 2.07 4.73 -2.01
CA GLY A 129 3.07 3.67 -2.15
C GLY A 129 4.45 4.17 -1.74
N SER A 130 5.22 3.31 -1.07
CA SER A 130 6.51 3.67 -0.48
C SER A 130 7.60 2.65 -0.77
N TRP A 131 8.84 3.11 -0.63
CA TRP A 131 10.04 2.29 -0.62
C TRP A 131 10.14 1.37 0.60
N ASP A 132 9.26 1.54 1.60
CA ASP A 132 9.15 0.64 2.74
C ASP A 132 8.43 -0.68 2.44
N THR A 133 8.21 -0.99 1.16
CA THR A 133 7.50 -2.17 0.63
C THR A 133 6.00 -2.21 0.89
N THR A 134 5.43 -1.17 1.50
CA THR A 134 4.01 -1.10 1.81
C THR A 134 3.28 -0.05 0.96
N ALA A 135 1.99 -0.26 0.79
CA ALA A 135 1.07 0.82 0.44
C ALA A 135 0.17 1.13 1.65
N LYS A 136 -0.29 2.38 1.78
CA LYS A 136 -1.17 2.79 2.89
C LYS A 136 -2.39 3.53 2.36
N VAL A 137 -3.53 3.27 3.01
CA VAL A 137 -4.80 3.92 2.70
C VAL A 137 -5.09 4.92 3.81
N TRP A 138 -5.32 6.16 3.43
CA TRP A 138 -5.55 7.27 4.33
C TRP A 138 -6.94 7.84 4.12
N LEU A 139 -7.50 8.36 5.21
CA LEU A 139 -8.70 9.18 5.21
C LEU A 139 -8.45 10.35 6.14
N ASN A 140 -8.48 11.57 5.60
CA ASN A 140 -8.05 12.78 6.33
C ASN A 140 -6.64 12.60 6.90
N GLU A 141 -6.45 12.82 8.21
CA GLU A 141 -5.17 12.74 8.90
C GLU A 141 -4.76 11.33 9.33
N LYS A 142 -5.57 10.30 8.98
CA LYS A 142 -5.44 8.95 9.56
C LYS A 142 -5.12 7.87 8.55
N CYS A 143 -4.20 7.00 8.94
CA CYS A 143 -3.91 5.75 8.22
C CYS A 143 -4.99 4.71 8.57
N MET A 144 -5.84 4.39 7.61
CA MET A 144 -6.94 3.45 7.75
C MET A 144 -6.50 2.00 7.58
N MET A 145 -5.59 1.74 6.63
CA MET A 145 -5.10 0.40 6.31
C MET A 145 -3.64 0.45 5.87
N THR A 146 -2.87 -0.60 6.17
CA THR A 146 -1.55 -0.86 5.59
C THR A 146 -1.63 -2.13 4.75
N LEU A 147 -1.27 -2.01 3.49
CA LEU A 147 -1.28 -3.07 2.49
C LEU A 147 0.12 -3.68 2.42
N GLU A 148 0.29 -4.85 3.03
CA GLU A 148 1.57 -5.56 3.12
C GLU A 148 1.53 -6.81 2.25
N GLY A 149 2.62 -7.06 1.49
CA GLY A 149 2.74 -8.26 0.68
C GLY A 149 3.61 -8.15 -0.57
N HIS A 150 4.05 -6.95 -0.96
CA HIS A 150 5.14 -6.79 -1.92
C HIS A 150 6.48 -7.09 -1.25
N SER A 151 7.44 -7.62 -2.02
CA SER A 151 8.79 -7.94 -1.49
C SER A 151 9.82 -6.84 -1.76
N ALA A 152 9.42 -5.77 -2.44
CA ALA A 152 10.25 -4.61 -2.75
C ALA A 152 9.40 -3.33 -2.79
N ALA A 153 10.04 -2.20 -3.07
CA ALA A 153 9.41 -0.88 -3.10
C ALA A 153 8.12 -0.84 -3.95
N VAL A 154 7.10 -0.13 -3.47
CA VAL A 154 5.83 0.08 -4.19
C VAL A 154 5.93 1.37 -4.98
N TRP A 155 6.10 1.27 -6.30
CA TRP A 155 6.43 2.39 -7.18
C TRP A 155 5.22 2.98 -7.91
N ALA A 156 4.13 2.23 -8.01
CA ALA A 156 2.88 2.71 -8.59
C ALA A 156 1.70 2.32 -7.71
N VAL A 157 0.74 3.22 -7.53
CA VAL A 157 -0.54 2.91 -6.89
C VAL A 157 -1.68 3.57 -7.65
N VAL A 158 -2.85 2.92 -7.69
CA VAL A 158 -4.06 3.57 -8.19
C VAL A 158 -5.33 3.01 -7.53
N ILE A 159 -6.27 3.89 -7.22
CA ILE A 159 -7.60 3.49 -6.71
C ILE A 159 -8.55 3.29 -7.89
N LEU A 160 -9.27 2.17 -7.91
CA LEU A 160 -10.33 1.92 -8.90
C LEU A 160 -11.64 2.61 -8.42
N PRO A 161 -12.26 3.45 -9.26
CA PRO A 161 -13.21 4.49 -8.83
C PRO A 161 -14.53 4.01 -8.22
N GLU A 162 -14.98 2.77 -8.45
CA GLU A 162 -16.32 2.32 -8.00
C GLU A 162 -16.35 1.10 -7.05
N GLN A 163 -15.27 0.34 -6.91
CA GLN A 163 -15.33 -0.98 -6.25
C GLN A 163 -14.55 -1.07 -4.93
N GLY A 164 -13.92 0.03 -4.49
CA GLY A 164 -13.00 0.01 -3.35
C GLY A 164 -11.78 -0.88 -3.57
N LEU A 165 -11.51 -1.21 -4.83
CA LEU A 165 -10.35 -1.98 -5.25
C LEU A 165 -9.17 -1.01 -5.43
N MET A 166 -7.99 -1.49 -5.06
CA MET A 166 -6.76 -0.72 -5.14
C MET A 166 -5.71 -1.55 -5.85
N LEU A 167 -4.92 -0.94 -6.71
CA LEU A 167 -3.81 -1.59 -7.40
C LEU A 167 -2.49 -1.01 -6.89
N SER A 168 -1.48 -1.86 -6.79
CA SER A 168 -0.10 -1.44 -6.58
C SER A 168 0.86 -2.18 -7.51
N GLY A 169 1.80 -1.46 -8.12
CA GLY A 169 2.90 -1.99 -8.90
C GLY A 169 4.22 -1.78 -8.16
N SER A 170 5.12 -2.76 -8.23
CA SER A 170 6.33 -2.80 -7.41
C SER A 170 7.60 -3.09 -8.20
N ALA A 171 8.72 -2.73 -7.60
CA ALA A 171 10.05 -3.18 -7.98
C ALA A 171 10.23 -4.72 -7.88
N ASP A 172 9.30 -5.42 -7.23
CA ASP A 172 9.27 -6.90 -7.24
C ASP A 172 8.73 -7.51 -8.54
N LYS A 173 8.51 -6.66 -9.57
CA LYS A 173 8.03 -7.02 -10.92
C LYS A 173 6.57 -7.45 -10.97
N THR A 174 5.85 -7.39 -9.85
CA THR A 174 4.45 -7.77 -9.77
C THR A 174 3.54 -6.56 -9.60
N ILE A 175 2.27 -6.77 -9.95
CA ILE A 175 1.17 -5.89 -9.57
C ILE A 175 0.29 -6.65 -8.60
N LYS A 176 -0.29 -5.98 -7.61
CA LYS A 176 -1.24 -6.58 -6.67
C LYS A 176 -2.56 -5.81 -6.71
N LEU A 177 -3.65 -6.57 -6.75
CA LEU A 177 -5.01 -6.08 -6.51
C LEU A 177 -5.33 -6.29 -5.04
N TRP A 178 -5.70 -5.19 -4.38
CA TRP A 178 -6.07 -5.15 -2.99
C TRP A 178 -7.55 -4.88 -2.83
N LYS A 179 -8.09 -5.45 -1.76
CA LYS A 179 -9.48 -5.30 -1.37
C LYS A 179 -9.59 -5.41 0.14
N ALA A 180 -10.08 -4.37 0.79
CA ALA A 180 -10.24 -4.32 2.25
C ALA A 180 -8.97 -4.70 3.04
N GLY A 181 -7.79 -4.32 2.54
CA GLY A 181 -6.50 -4.68 3.17
C GLY A 181 -5.83 -5.95 2.64
N ARG A 182 -6.58 -6.82 1.97
CA ARG A 182 -6.09 -8.11 1.49
C ARG A 182 -5.64 -8.06 0.03
N CYS A 183 -4.52 -8.73 -0.26
CA CYS A 183 -4.13 -9.05 -1.64
C CYS A 183 -5.05 -10.15 -2.20
N GLU A 184 -5.95 -9.78 -3.10
CA GLU A 184 -6.87 -10.70 -3.76
C GLU A 184 -6.24 -11.37 -4.98
N LYS A 185 -5.33 -10.67 -5.66
CA LYS A 185 -4.66 -11.19 -6.85
C LYS A 185 -3.28 -10.55 -7.00
N THR A 186 -2.34 -11.36 -7.47
CA THR A 186 -1.03 -10.92 -7.94
C THR A 186 -0.97 -11.15 -9.45
N PHE A 187 -0.63 -10.11 -10.20
CA PHE A 187 -0.44 -10.16 -11.65
C PHE A 187 1.05 -10.32 -11.90
N THR A 188 1.38 -11.35 -12.67
CA THR A 188 2.74 -11.68 -13.09
C THR A 188 2.82 -11.57 -14.60
N GLY A 189 3.91 -11.04 -15.13
CA GLY A 189 4.13 -10.95 -16.56
C GLY A 189 5.18 -9.92 -16.95
N HIS A 190 5.30 -8.83 -16.18
CA HIS A 190 6.44 -7.93 -16.32
C HIS A 190 7.75 -8.62 -15.91
N GLU A 191 8.82 -8.34 -16.65
CA GLU A 191 10.13 -8.95 -16.46
C GLU A 191 11.06 -8.09 -15.60
N ASP A 192 10.62 -6.86 -15.30
CA ASP A 192 11.31 -5.88 -14.48
C ASP A 192 10.33 -4.97 -13.73
N CYS A 193 10.84 -4.07 -12.89
CA CYS A 193 10.11 -3.18 -11.99
C CYS A 193 8.93 -2.47 -12.66
N VAL A 194 7.76 -2.49 -12.02
CA VAL A 194 6.56 -1.79 -12.49
C VAL A 194 6.58 -0.35 -11.97
N ARG A 195 6.49 0.63 -12.88
CA ARG A 195 6.70 2.06 -12.61
C ARG A 195 5.46 2.91 -12.62
N GLY A 196 4.47 2.55 -13.42
CA GLY A 196 3.24 3.33 -13.57
C GLY A 196 2.03 2.43 -13.71
N LEU A 197 0.89 2.94 -13.24
CA LEU A 197 -0.42 2.34 -13.38
C LEU A 197 -1.40 3.43 -13.82
N ALA A 198 -2.29 3.13 -14.75
CA ALA A 198 -3.36 4.04 -15.14
C ALA A 198 -4.67 3.29 -15.39
N VAL A 199 -5.77 3.82 -14.87
CA VAL A 199 -7.09 3.18 -14.94
C VAL A 199 -7.75 3.52 -16.27
N ILE A 200 -8.27 2.49 -16.93
CA ILE A 200 -9.06 2.61 -18.16
C ILE A 200 -10.55 2.56 -17.82
N SER A 201 -10.92 1.62 -16.95
CA SER A 201 -12.29 1.43 -16.47
C SER A 201 -12.27 0.67 -15.14
N ASN A 202 -13.45 0.37 -14.58
CA ASN A 202 -13.56 -0.46 -13.37
C ASN A 202 -13.02 -1.88 -13.54
N THR A 203 -12.82 -2.36 -14.77
CA THR A 203 -12.37 -3.72 -15.06
C THR A 203 -11.01 -3.78 -15.75
N GLU A 204 -10.45 -2.63 -16.14
CA GLU A 204 -9.24 -2.59 -16.95
C GLU A 204 -8.27 -1.47 -16.54
N PHE A 205 -6.97 -1.76 -16.68
CA PHE A 205 -5.91 -0.80 -16.38
C PHE A 205 -4.67 -1.06 -17.25
N PHE A 206 -3.84 -0.04 -17.42
CA PHE A 206 -2.50 -0.14 -17.97
C PHE A 206 -1.45 -0.21 -16.88
N SER A 207 -0.35 -0.88 -17.16
CA SER A 207 0.90 -0.81 -16.41
C SER A 207 2.09 -0.55 -17.33
N CYS A 208 3.10 0.17 -16.85
CA CYS A 208 4.37 0.35 -17.54
C CYS A 208 5.55 -0.06 -16.65
N SER A 209 6.65 -0.51 -17.26
CA SER A 209 7.76 -1.14 -16.55
C SER A 209 9.14 -0.76 -17.12
N ASN A 210 10.17 -1.02 -16.33
CA ASN A 210 11.57 -1.02 -16.76
C ASN A 210 11.86 -2.09 -17.84
N ASP A 211 10.99 -3.08 -18.04
CA ASP A 211 11.12 -4.07 -19.10
C ASP A 211 10.78 -3.53 -20.51
N THR A 212 10.61 -2.21 -20.64
CA THR A 212 10.27 -1.49 -21.87
C THR A 212 8.88 -1.80 -22.44
N SER A 213 8.04 -2.54 -21.71
CA SER A 213 6.69 -2.88 -22.11
C SER A 213 5.62 -2.07 -21.36
N ILE A 214 4.52 -1.80 -22.07
CA ILE A 214 3.26 -1.36 -21.48
C ILE A 214 2.28 -2.51 -21.63
N ARG A 215 1.54 -2.84 -20.58
CA ARG A 215 0.59 -3.95 -20.59
C ARG A 215 -0.80 -3.48 -20.24
N ARG A 216 -1.81 -3.94 -20.99
CA ARG A 216 -3.23 -3.78 -20.68
C ARG A 216 -3.72 -5.02 -19.95
N TRP A 217 -4.34 -4.82 -18.81
CA TRP A 217 -4.81 -5.88 -17.94
C TRP A 217 -6.31 -5.78 -17.71
N LEU A 218 -6.96 -6.93 -17.62
CA LEU A 218 -8.24 -7.06 -16.93
C LEU A 218 -7.97 -7.28 -15.44
N VAL A 219 -8.80 -6.73 -14.56
CA VAL A 219 -8.74 -6.99 -13.10
C VAL A 219 -8.85 -8.48 -12.75
N THR A 220 -9.32 -9.31 -13.69
CA THR A 220 -9.34 -10.77 -13.61
C THR A 220 -7.95 -11.40 -13.63
N GLY A 221 -6.89 -10.68 -13.96
CA GLY A 221 -5.52 -11.21 -14.08
C GLY A 221 -5.04 -11.41 -15.51
N GLU A 222 -5.92 -11.29 -16.49
CA GLU A 222 -5.60 -11.51 -17.89
C GLU A 222 -4.85 -10.31 -18.48
N CYS A 223 -3.72 -10.57 -19.15
CA CYS A 223 -3.02 -9.58 -19.96
C CYS A 223 -3.64 -9.59 -21.37
N VAL A 224 -4.42 -8.56 -21.68
CA VAL A 224 -5.17 -8.45 -22.94
C VAL A 224 -4.27 -8.02 -24.09
N GLN A 225 -3.31 -7.13 -23.81
CA GLN A 225 -2.43 -6.57 -24.82
C GLN A 225 -1.10 -6.14 -24.22
N VAL A 226 -0.03 -6.24 -25.02
CA VAL A 226 1.30 -5.73 -24.69
C VAL A 226 1.75 -4.80 -25.81
N TYR A 227 2.23 -3.62 -25.43
CA TYR A 227 2.73 -2.60 -26.35
C TYR A 227 4.25 -2.47 -26.18
N TYR A 228 4.94 -2.48 -27.31
CA TYR A 228 6.38 -2.31 -27.40
C TYR A 228 6.67 -1.11 -28.30
N SER A 229 7.45 -0.15 -27.81
CA SER A 229 7.90 1.00 -28.60
C SER A 229 9.03 1.75 -27.91
N HIS A 230 8.94 1.89 -26.58
CA HIS A 230 10.05 2.43 -25.79
C HIS A 230 11.28 1.53 -25.85
N THR A 231 12.44 2.15 -25.73
CA THR A 231 13.75 1.49 -25.95
C THR A 231 14.58 1.45 -24.68
N ASN A 232 14.02 1.98 -23.59
CA ASN A 232 14.55 2.01 -22.24
C ASN A 232 13.39 2.13 -21.25
N TYR A 233 13.69 2.27 -19.96
CA TYR A 233 12.72 2.27 -18.86
C TYR A 233 11.56 3.23 -19.09
N ILE A 234 10.34 2.77 -18.83
CA ILE A 234 9.12 3.59 -18.90
C ILE A 234 8.77 4.04 -17.49
N TYR A 235 8.57 5.35 -17.29
CA TYR A 235 8.36 5.93 -15.98
C TYR A 235 6.93 6.31 -15.67
N SER A 236 6.15 6.73 -16.68
CA SER A 236 4.78 7.20 -16.46
C SER A 236 3.88 6.81 -17.63
N VAL A 237 2.60 6.65 -17.32
CA VAL A 237 1.52 6.38 -18.26
C VAL A 237 0.27 7.16 -17.83
N ALA A 238 -0.44 7.78 -18.76
CA ALA A 238 -1.69 8.49 -18.49
C ALA A 238 -2.71 8.23 -19.60
N VAL A 239 -3.99 8.14 -19.25
CA VAL A 239 -5.08 7.75 -20.17
C VAL A 239 -5.89 8.98 -20.55
N PHE A 240 -6.25 9.11 -21.83
CA PHE A 240 -7.12 10.17 -22.30
C PHE A 240 -8.57 9.97 -21.82
N PRO A 241 -9.38 11.04 -21.76
CA PRO A 241 -10.78 10.95 -21.33
C PRO A 241 -11.66 9.99 -22.16
N ASN A 242 -11.21 9.57 -23.35
CA ASN A 242 -11.89 8.58 -24.18
C ASN A 242 -11.72 7.13 -23.67
N ASN A 243 -10.95 6.91 -22.59
CA ASN A 243 -10.71 5.62 -21.95
C ASN A 243 -10.15 4.55 -22.91
N GLN A 244 -9.40 4.95 -23.93
CA GLN A 244 -8.79 4.03 -24.90
C GLN A 244 -7.37 4.45 -25.27
N ASP A 245 -7.22 5.72 -25.62
CA ASP A 245 -5.93 6.29 -26.00
C ASP A 245 -5.14 6.65 -24.75
N PHE A 246 -3.82 6.65 -24.86
CA PHE A 246 -2.94 6.94 -23.72
C PHE A 246 -1.61 7.54 -24.17
N ILE A 247 -0.85 8.02 -23.20
CA ILE A 247 0.51 8.53 -23.38
C ILE A 247 1.46 7.79 -22.46
N SER A 248 2.74 7.75 -22.84
CA SER A 248 3.79 7.20 -22.00
C SER A 248 5.09 7.99 -22.12
N THR A 249 5.87 8.00 -21.04
CA THR A 249 7.17 8.68 -20.97
C THR A 249 8.25 7.80 -20.36
N GLY A 250 9.51 7.98 -20.75
CA GLY A 250 10.60 7.13 -20.28
C GLY A 250 12.01 7.72 -20.33
N GLU A 251 12.96 6.86 -19.98
CA GLU A 251 14.42 7.10 -19.99
C GLU A 251 14.98 7.20 -21.43
N ASP A 252 14.22 6.75 -22.43
CA ASP A 252 14.60 6.89 -23.85
C ASP A 252 14.43 8.31 -24.40
N ARG A 253 14.13 9.27 -23.51
CA ARG A 253 13.91 10.70 -23.76
C ARG A 253 12.65 10.99 -24.56
N THR A 254 11.69 10.06 -24.60
CA THR A 254 10.50 10.21 -25.44
C THR A 254 9.22 10.36 -24.63
N LEU A 255 8.32 11.19 -25.16
CA LEU A 255 6.88 11.12 -24.97
C LEU A 255 6.30 10.37 -26.16
N ARG A 256 5.52 9.32 -25.90
CA ARG A 256 4.81 8.56 -26.94
C ARG A 256 3.32 8.72 -26.79
N ILE A 257 2.64 8.93 -27.91
CA ILE A 257 1.20 9.04 -28.02
C ILE A 257 0.68 7.76 -28.68
N TRP A 258 -0.29 7.13 -28.02
CA TRP A 258 -0.89 5.87 -28.45
C TRP A 258 -2.35 6.09 -28.78
N LYS A 259 -2.72 5.90 -30.04
CA LYS A 259 -4.10 5.95 -30.49
C LYS A 259 -4.49 4.60 -31.09
N GLN A 260 -5.65 4.08 -30.68
CA GLN A 260 -6.18 2.79 -31.17
C GLN A 260 -5.21 1.59 -31.06
N GLY A 261 -4.32 1.63 -30.06
CA GLY A 261 -3.35 0.57 -29.78
C GLY A 261 -2.05 0.63 -30.60
N GLU A 262 -1.86 1.65 -31.44
CA GLU A 262 -0.61 1.90 -32.14
C GLU A 262 0.07 3.17 -31.62
N CYS A 263 1.41 3.20 -31.65
CA CYS A 263 2.16 4.42 -31.37
C CYS A 263 2.08 5.34 -32.60
N THR A 264 1.21 6.35 -32.53
CA THR A 264 0.97 7.27 -33.65
C THR A 264 1.96 8.42 -33.71
N GLN A 265 2.61 8.74 -32.59
CA GLN A 265 3.58 9.83 -32.53
C GLN A 265 4.59 9.62 -31.39
N THR A 266 5.86 9.90 -31.68
CA THR A 266 7.00 9.89 -30.77
C THR A 266 7.65 11.28 -30.77
N ILE A 267 7.59 11.95 -29.63
CA ILE A 267 8.22 13.25 -29.43
C ILE A 267 9.46 13.03 -28.56
N ARG A 268 10.65 13.35 -29.10
CA ARG A 268 11.91 13.29 -28.34
C ARG A 268 12.22 14.63 -27.69
N LEU A 269 12.70 14.59 -26.45
CA LEU A 269 12.96 15.76 -25.62
C LEU A 269 14.46 15.98 -25.43
N PRO A 270 14.91 17.24 -25.27
CA PRO A 270 16.31 17.59 -25.00
C PRO A 270 16.70 17.37 -23.52
N ALA A 271 16.19 16.32 -22.88
CA ALA A 271 16.46 15.95 -21.50
C ALA A 271 16.88 14.49 -21.41
N GLN A 272 17.58 14.08 -20.35
CA GLN A 272 18.04 12.68 -20.19
C GLN A 272 16.87 11.71 -19.88
N SER A 273 15.91 12.17 -19.09
CA SER A 273 14.78 11.36 -18.65
C SER A 273 13.49 12.17 -18.68
N VAL A 274 12.38 11.54 -19.10
CA VAL A 274 11.04 12.11 -18.98
C VAL A 274 10.28 11.38 -17.88
N TRP A 275 10.33 11.93 -16.67
CA TRP A 275 9.93 11.26 -15.44
C TRP A 275 8.41 11.10 -15.28
N CYS A 276 7.64 12.10 -15.68
CA CYS A 276 6.20 12.13 -15.41
C CYS A 276 5.43 12.82 -16.53
N CYS A 277 4.16 12.46 -16.66
CA CYS A 277 3.22 13.09 -17.58
C CYS A 277 1.82 13.15 -16.99
N CYS A 278 1.04 14.14 -17.41
CA CYS A 278 -0.39 14.19 -17.15
C CYS A 278 -1.14 14.82 -18.35
N ILE A 279 -2.42 14.48 -18.48
CA ILE A 279 -3.31 15.04 -19.49
C ILE A 279 -4.14 16.13 -18.82
N LEU A 280 -4.15 17.31 -19.43
CA LEU A 280 -4.92 18.47 -18.97
C LEU A 280 -6.38 18.37 -19.47
N PRO A 281 -7.34 19.06 -18.83
CA PRO A 281 -8.76 18.93 -19.18
C PRO A 281 -9.09 19.38 -20.60
N ASN A 282 -8.25 20.22 -21.20
CA ASN A 282 -8.34 20.71 -22.58
C ASN A 282 -7.68 19.79 -23.62
N GLY A 283 -7.21 18.60 -23.21
CA GLY A 283 -6.57 17.60 -24.07
C GLY A 283 -5.06 17.80 -24.30
N ASP A 284 -4.46 18.84 -23.71
CA ASP A 284 -3.01 19.05 -23.77
C ASP A 284 -2.27 18.06 -22.87
N ILE A 285 -1.00 17.82 -23.21
CA ILE A 285 -0.12 16.92 -22.48
C ILE A 285 0.95 17.76 -21.78
N ALA A 286 1.02 17.69 -20.45
CA ALA A 286 2.13 18.25 -19.69
C ALA A 286 3.10 17.15 -19.29
N ILE A 287 4.41 17.39 -19.44
CA ILE A 287 5.47 16.46 -19.06
C ILE A 287 6.53 17.14 -18.18
N GLY A 288 7.10 16.37 -17.27
CA GLY A 288 8.20 16.78 -16.41
C GLY A 288 9.45 15.97 -16.70
N ALA A 289 10.58 16.64 -16.85
CA ALA A 289 11.84 16.03 -17.27
C ALA A 289 12.99 16.27 -16.29
N SER A 290 14.13 15.62 -16.54
CA SER A 290 15.33 15.67 -15.71
C SER A 290 16.05 17.03 -15.70
N ASP A 291 15.74 17.90 -16.65
CA ASP A 291 16.32 19.25 -16.80
C ASP A 291 15.59 20.31 -15.95
N GLY A 292 14.59 19.93 -15.16
CA GLY A 292 13.79 20.85 -14.34
C GLY A 292 12.74 21.65 -15.11
N ILE A 293 12.58 21.39 -16.41
CA ILE A 293 11.63 22.10 -17.27
C ILE A 293 10.36 21.26 -17.44
N ILE A 294 9.21 21.94 -17.34
CA ILE A 294 7.91 21.37 -17.71
C ILE A 294 7.62 21.77 -19.15
N ARG A 295 7.25 20.81 -19.99
CA ARG A 295 6.87 21.09 -21.38
C ARG A 295 5.42 20.71 -21.62
N VAL A 296 4.68 21.57 -22.29
CA VAL A 296 3.27 21.33 -22.63
C VAL A 296 3.14 21.16 -24.14
N PHE A 297 2.43 20.13 -24.56
CA PHE A 297 2.16 19.81 -25.96
C PHE A 297 0.66 19.89 -26.24
N THR A 298 0.29 20.38 -27.42
CA THR A 298 -1.10 20.54 -27.83
C THR A 298 -1.33 20.04 -29.25
N GLU A 299 -2.54 19.53 -29.51
CA GLU A 299 -3.03 19.17 -30.85
C GLU A 299 -3.75 20.36 -31.53
N ALA A 300 -4.03 21.42 -30.79
CA ALA A 300 -4.80 22.56 -31.28
C ALA A 300 -3.88 23.62 -31.90
N GLU A 301 -4.06 23.89 -33.20
CA GLU A 301 -3.24 24.81 -33.99
C GLU A 301 -3.21 26.23 -33.41
N ASP A 302 -4.32 26.67 -32.83
CA ASP A 302 -4.45 27.99 -32.22
C ASP A 302 -3.61 28.14 -30.95
N ARG A 303 -3.20 27.04 -30.30
CA ARG A 303 -2.43 27.01 -29.05
C ARG A 303 -0.96 26.62 -29.22
N MET A 304 -0.52 26.38 -30.45
CA MET A 304 0.86 25.97 -30.73
C MET A 304 1.83 27.12 -30.43
N ALA A 305 3.05 26.78 -30.00
CA ALA A 305 4.11 27.74 -29.80
C ALA A 305 4.43 28.49 -31.10
N SER A 306 5.05 29.67 -30.97
CA SER A 306 5.51 30.43 -32.12
C SER A 306 6.50 29.61 -32.97
N ALA A 307 6.64 29.93 -34.25
CA ALA A 307 7.62 29.26 -35.11
C ALA A 307 9.06 29.43 -34.58
N GLU A 308 9.32 30.55 -33.90
CA GLU A 308 10.60 30.86 -33.24
C GLU A 308 10.86 29.90 -32.07
N ASP A 309 9.87 29.67 -31.21
CA ASP A 309 9.98 28.74 -30.08
C ASP A 309 10.08 27.28 -30.52
N LEU A 310 9.35 26.91 -31.57
CA LEU A 310 9.44 25.57 -32.18
C LEU A 310 10.85 25.33 -32.74
N GLN A 311 11.41 26.31 -33.45
CA GLN A 311 12.79 26.21 -33.95
C GLN A 311 13.81 26.17 -32.81
N ALA A 312 13.62 26.98 -31.76
CA ALA A 312 14.49 26.95 -30.58
C ALA A 312 14.49 25.57 -29.89
N PHE A 313 13.33 24.92 -29.81
CA PHE A 313 13.22 23.55 -29.29
C PHE A 313 13.91 22.52 -30.19
N GLU A 314 13.75 22.61 -31.52
CA GLU A 314 14.47 21.76 -32.48
C GLU A 314 15.99 21.98 -32.39
N ASP A 315 16.43 23.22 -32.24
CA ASP A 315 17.84 23.59 -32.09
C ASP A 315 18.42 23.04 -30.79
N GLU A 316 17.68 23.10 -29.68
CA GLU A 316 18.07 22.52 -28.38
C GLU A 316 18.25 21.00 -28.52
N LEU A 317 17.29 20.32 -29.16
CA LEU A 317 17.34 18.89 -29.41
C LEU A 317 18.53 18.50 -30.28
N SER A 318 18.80 19.25 -31.34
CA SER A 318 19.90 19.00 -32.28
C SER A 318 21.28 19.08 -31.64
N LYS A 319 21.42 19.86 -30.55
CA LYS A 319 22.67 20.04 -29.80
C LYS A 319 22.89 18.96 -28.75
N THR A 320 21.88 18.13 -28.46
CA THR A 320 22.04 17.10 -27.44
C THR A 320 23.02 16.02 -27.90
N THR A 321 23.89 15.61 -26.99
CA THR A 321 24.78 14.48 -27.21
C THR A 321 24.04 13.18 -26.94
N ILE A 322 24.12 12.23 -27.88
CA ILE A 322 23.55 10.90 -27.71
C ILE A 322 24.69 9.92 -27.41
N ASP A 323 24.67 9.29 -26.24
CA ASP A 323 25.54 8.14 -25.98
C ASP A 323 25.02 6.95 -26.82
N PRO A 324 25.82 6.36 -27.72
CA PRO A 324 25.41 5.22 -28.54
C PRO A 324 24.95 3.99 -27.70
N LYS A 325 25.32 3.91 -26.42
CA LYS A 325 24.86 2.86 -25.49
C LYS A 325 23.50 3.17 -24.86
N THR A 326 23.04 4.43 -24.87
CA THR A 326 21.73 4.84 -24.34
C THR A 326 20.65 4.75 -25.41
N GLY A 327 20.17 3.53 -25.64
CA GLY A 327 18.96 3.25 -26.41
C GLY A 327 19.17 3.11 -27.91
N ASP A 328 18.68 1.98 -28.44
CA ASP A 328 18.50 1.61 -29.86
C ASP A 328 19.72 1.30 -30.74
N LEU A 329 20.93 1.68 -30.36
CA LEU A 329 21.98 1.84 -31.35
C LEU A 329 23.06 0.74 -31.37
N GLY A 330 23.25 0.00 -30.27
CA GLY A 330 24.18 -1.15 -30.22
C GLY A 330 25.66 -0.77 -30.45
N ASP A 331 26.54 -1.77 -30.54
CA ASP A 331 27.95 -1.56 -30.87
C ASP A 331 28.09 -1.17 -32.36
N ILE A 332 28.19 0.12 -32.64
CA ILE A 332 28.19 0.64 -34.02
C ILE A 332 29.61 0.74 -34.55
N LYS A 333 29.86 0.04 -35.67
CA LYS A 333 31.04 0.28 -36.50
C LYS A 333 30.82 1.55 -37.31
N ILE A 334 31.52 2.63 -36.95
CA ILE A 334 31.47 3.95 -37.61
C ILE A 334 31.85 3.86 -39.12
N GLU A 335 32.55 2.79 -39.51
CA GLU A 335 32.96 2.53 -40.89
C GLU A 335 31.80 2.11 -41.80
N ASP A 336 30.76 1.46 -41.25
CA ASP A 336 29.62 0.89 -41.99
C ASP A 336 28.40 1.82 -42.02
N LEU A 337 28.50 3.05 -41.48
CA LEU A 337 27.38 3.96 -41.37
C LEU A 337 27.03 4.64 -42.71
N PRO A 338 25.72 4.75 -43.05
CA PRO A 338 25.26 5.39 -44.27
C PRO A 338 25.56 6.89 -44.30
N GLY A 339 25.76 7.45 -45.50
CA GLY A 339 25.91 8.88 -45.71
C GLY A 339 24.56 9.62 -45.74
N ARG A 340 24.62 10.96 -45.84
CA ARG A 340 23.45 11.86 -45.82
C ARG A 340 22.40 11.57 -46.88
N GLU A 341 22.76 10.94 -47.98
CA GLU A 341 21.85 10.54 -49.05
C GLU A 341 20.70 9.62 -48.58
N HIS A 342 20.90 8.88 -47.50
CA HIS A 342 19.89 7.99 -46.92
C HIS A 342 18.77 8.74 -46.18
N LEU A 343 18.92 10.05 -45.94
CA LEU A 343 17.82 10.89 -45.41
C LEU A 343 16.78 11.23 -46.49
N ASN A 344 17.05 10.96 -47.77
CA ASN A 344 16.07 11.14 -48.84
C ASN A 344 15.01 10.02 -48.87
N GLU A 345 15.32 8.87 -48.26
CA GLU A 345 14.38 7.76 -48.15
C GLU A 345 13.46 7.98 -46.93
N PRO A 346 12.14 7.96 -47.10
CA PRO A 346 11.21 8.12 -45.98
C PRO A 346 11.36 6.95 -44.99
N GLY A 347 11.10 7.24 -43.71
CA GLY A 347 11.03 6.22 -42.66
C GLY A 347 9.77 5.36 -42.76
N ASN A 348 9.84 4.16 -42.18
CA ASN A 348 8.76 3.16 -42.21
C ASN A 348 7.77 3.31 -41.03
N ARG A 349 8.22 3.90 -39.92
CA ARG A 349 7.42 4.10 -38.70
C ARG A 349 7.82 5.38 -38.00
N ASP A 350 6.88 6.00 -37.29
CA ASP A 350 7.15 7.18 -36.49
C ASP A 350 8.16 6.88 -35.38
N GLY A 351 9.07 7.82 -35.13
CA GLY A 351 10.12 7.66 -34.13
C GLY A 351 11.29 6.78 -34.55
N GLN A 352 11.30 6.22 -35.77
CA GLN A 352 12.43 5.45 -36.31
C GLN A 352 13.71 6.29 -36.26
N THR A 353 14.79 5.71 -35.73
CA THR A 353 16.11 6.35 -35.65
C THR A 353 17.01 5.90 -36.80
N ARG A 354 17.86 6.80 -37.28
CA ARG A 354 18.94 6.53 -38.23
C ARG A 354 20.19 7.28 -37.81
N LEU A 355 21.34 6.64 -37.98
CA LEU A 355 22.64 7.28 -37.83
C LEU A 355 23.22 7.58 -39.19
N ILE A 356 23.71 8.80 -39.33
CA ILE A 356 24.26 9.32 -40.58
C ILE A 356 25.69 9.77 -40.31
N LYS A 357 26.61 9.32 -41.16
CA LYS A 357 28.00 9.78 -41.14
C LYS A 357 28.10 11.06 -41.96
N ASP A 358 28.46 12.15 -41.29
CA ASP A 358 28.79 13.44 -41.93
C ASP A 358 30.25 13.80 -41.66
N GLY A 359 31.13 13.44 -42.60
CA GLY A 359 32.57 13.61 -42.44
C GLY A 359 33.14 12.74 -41.31
N GLN A 360 33.69 13.38 -40.26
CA GLN A 360 34.22 12.72 -39.07
C GLN A 360 33.20 12.59 -37.92
N LYS A 361 31.99 13.15 -38.07
CA LYS A 361 30.94 13.13 -37.05
C LYS A 361 29.84 12.13 -37.43
N VAL A 362 29.24 11.52 -36.41
CA VAL A 362 28.04 10.71 -36.56
C VAL A 362 26.88 11.52 -36.00
N GLU A 363 25.86 11.76 -36.82
CA GLU A 363 24.65 12.49 -36.45
C GLU A 363 23.49 11.51 -36.35
N ALA A 364 22.60 11.71 -35.38
CA ALA A 364 21.40 10.91 -35.23
C ALA A 364 20.18 11.68 -35.72
N TYR A 365 19.31 10.98 -36.46
CA TYR A 365 18.06 11.51 -37.00
C TYR A 365 16.88 10.63 -36.58
N GLN A 366 15.71 11.24 -36.42
CA GLN A 366 14.45 10.57 -36.14
C GLN A 366 13.41 10.90 -37.21
N TRP A 367 12.70 9.89 -37.71
CA TRP A 367 11.60 10.08 -38.66
C TRP A 367 10.34 10.60 -37.96
N SER A 368 9.83 11.74 -38.43
CA SER A 368 8.52 12.27 -38.05
C SER A 368 7.54 11.99 -39.18
N VAL A 369 6.55 11.13 -38.93
CA VAL A 369 5.48 10.81 -39.90
C VAL A 369 4.61 12.04 -40.14
N SER A 370 4.35 12.84 -39.10
CA SER A 370 3.52 14.04 -39.20
C SER A 370 4.18 15.13 -40.06
N ASP A 371 5.50 15.28 -39.97
CA ASP A 371 6.24 16.31 -40.71
C ASP A 371 6.77 15.80 -42.06
N GLY A 372 6.70 14.48 -42.31
CA GLY A 372 7.21 13.85 -43.52
C GLY A 372 8.71 14.04 -43.73
N ARG A 373 9.49 14.24 -42.65
CA ARG A 373 10.94 14.54 -42.71
C ARG A 373 11.73 13.87 -41.60
N TRP A 374 13.03 13.70 -41.84
CA TRP A 374 14.01 13.33 -40.80
C TRP A 374 14.41 14.55 -39.98
N MET A 375 14.23 14.45 -38.68
CA MET A 375 14.57 15.47 -37.68
C MET A 375 15.91 15.14 -37.05
N LYS A 376 16.87 16.08 -37.01
CA LYS A 376 18.13 15.86 -36.29
C LYS A 376 17.86 15.83 -34.78
N ILE A 377 18.31 14.77 -34.11
CA ILE A 377 18.08 14.56 -32.67
C ILE A 377 19.34 14.59 -31.82
N GLY A 378 20.51 14.83 -32.42
CA GLY A 378 21.77 15.00 -31.71
C GLY A 378 23.01 14.54 -32.48
N ASP A 379 24.17 14.82 -31.89
CA ASP A 379 25.47 14.28 -32.33
C ASP A 379 25.78 13.02 -31.50
N VAL A 380 26.26 11.95 -32.15
CA VAL A 380 26.71 10.71 -31.50
C VAL A 380 28.22 10.79 -31.33
N VAL A 381 28.69 10.78 -30.08
CA VAL A 381 30.12 10.73 -29.81
C VAL A 381 30.55 9.27 -29.88
N GLY A 382 31.43 8.95 -30.83
CA GLY A 382 32.07 7.64 -30.88
C GLY A 382 32.81 7.40 -29.57
N GLY A 383 32.51 6.29 -28.90
CA GLY A 383 33.18 5.93 -27.65
C GLY A 383 34.68 5.84 -27.86
N SER A 384 35.40 6.90 -27.49
CA SER A 384 36.81 6.80 -27.16
C SER A 384 36.95 5.94 -25.91
N ASN A 385 37.94 5.05 -25.91
CA ASN A 385 38.30 4.12 -24.83
C ASN A 385 38.56 4.82 -23.49
N GLU A 386 37.51 5.30 -22.83
CA GLU A 386 37.50 5.59 -21.40
C GLU A 386 36.52 4.61 -20.78
N GLN A 387 37.10 3.52 -20.26
CA GLN A 387 36.44 2.61 -19.34
C GLN A 387 36.09 3.41 -18.07
N THR A 388 34.94 4.08 -18.11
CA THR A 388 34.18 4.33 -16.90
C THR A 388 33.62 2.98 -16.49
N SER A 389 34.18 2.42 -15.42
CA SER A 389 33.72 1.21 -14.75
C SER A 389 32.26 1.42 -14.32
N LYS A 390 31.33 1.02 -15.20
CA LYS A 390 29.91 0.93 -14.86
C LYS A 390 29.73 -0.31 -13.99
N SER A 391 29.27 -0.11 -12.75
CA SER A 391 28.87 -1.19 -11.87
C SER A 391 27.77 -2.02 -12.53
N VAL A 392 27.96 -3.34 -12.56
CA VAL A 392 27.04 -4.32 -13.14
C VAL A 392 26.34 -5.04 -11.99
N MET A 393 25.01 -4.99 -11.96
CA MET A 393 24.22 -5.71 -10.96
C MET A 393 24.15 -7.20 -11.31
N TYR A 394 24.66 -8.06 -10.43
CA TYR A 394 24.64 -9.51 -10.59
C TYR A 394 24.18 -10.18 -9.29
N GLU A 395 23.16 -11.04 -9.37
CA GLU A 395 22.54 -11.71 -8.20
C GLU A 395 22.08 -10.74 -7.10
N GLY A 396 21.63 -9.53 -7.47
CA GLY A 396 21.11 -8.53 -6.52
C GLY A 396 22.19 -7.77 -5.74
N LYS A 397 23.45 -7.81 -6.18
CA LYS A 397 24.56 -7.00 -5.67
C LYS A 397 25.27 -6.27 -6.81
N GLU A 398 25.81 -5.10 -6.52
CA GLU A 398 26.58 -4.31 -7.48
C GLU A 398 28.05 -4.77 -7.49
N TYR A 399 28.59 -4.96 -8.69
CA TYR A 399 29.99 -5.33 -8.89
C TYR A 399 30.65 -4.43 -9.93
N ASP A 400 31.90 -4.03 -9.72
CA ASP A 400 32.63 -3.21 -10.70
C ASP A 400 32.81 -3.92 -12.05
N TYR A 401 33.02 -5.24 -12.00
CA TYR A 401 33.17 -6.10 -13.17
C TYR A 401 32.41 -7.42 -12.97
N VAL A 402 31.76 -7.90 -14.03
CA VAL A 402 31.24 -9.27 -14.08
C VAL A 402 31.79 -9.93 -15.33
N PHE A 403 32.88 -10.66 -15.17
CA PHE A 403 33.55 -11.36 -16.26
C PHE A 403 32.78 -12.61 -16.65
N THR A 404 32.81 -12.97 -17.93
CA THR A 404 32.30 -14.26 -18.39
C THR A 404 33.51 -15.15 -18.68
N ILE A 405 33.60 -16.29 -17.98
CA ILE A 405 34.71 -17.23 -18.06
C ILE A 405 34.22 -18.52 -18.70
N ASP A 406 34.83 -18.86 -19.83
CA ASP A 406 34.63 -20.12 -20.52
C ASP A 406 35.70 -21.12 -20.07
N VAL A 407 35.29 -22.14 -19.32
CA VAL A 407 36.25 -23.04 -18.66
C VAL A 407 36.69 -24.21 -19.57
N ASN A 408 35.99 -24.44 -20.69
CA ASN A 408 36.39 -25.40 -21.75
C ASN A 408 35.85 -24.93 -23.12
N GLU A 409 36.57 -25.22 -24.22
CA GLU A 409 36.08 -25.03 -25.59
C GLU A 409 34.80 -25.85 -25.83
N GLY A 410 33.63 -25.24 -25.58
CA GLY A 410 32.31 -25.86 -25.72
C GLY A 410 31.52 -26.10 -24.42
N GLY A 411 32.00 -25.66 -23.25
CA GLY A 411 31.26 -25.70 -21.98
C GLY A 411 30.34 -24.50 -21.73
N PRO A 412 29.45 -24.53 -20.72
CA PRO A 412 28.64 -23.38 -20.34
C PRO A 412 29.52 -22.25 -19.78
N SER A 413 29.25 -21.03 -20.25
CA SER A 413 29.95 -19.82 -19.81
C SER A 413 29.49 -19.43 -18.40
N MET A 414 30.43 -19.12 -17.51
CA MET A 414 30.14 -18.80 -16.10
C MET A 414 30.51 -17.36 -15.77
N LYS A 415 29.69 -16.69 -14.95
CA LYS A 415 29.92 -15.29 -14.57
C LYS A 415 30.75 -15.19 -13.29
N LEU A 416 31.86 -14.47 -13.35
CA LEU A 416 32.73 -14.12 -12.24
C LEU A 416 32.51 -12.64 -11.88
N PRO A 417 31.79 -12.33 -10.80
CA PRO A 417 31.71 -10.98 -10.28
C PRO A 417 33.00 -10.58 -9.54
N TYR A 418 33.48 -9.35 -9.72
CA TYR A 418 34.72 -8.82 -9.12
C TYR A 418 34.60 -7.32 -8.84
N ASN A 419 35.03 -6.90 -7.65
CA ASN A 419 35.20 -5.50 -7.28
C ASN A 419 36.68 -5.13 -7.27
N VAL A 420 37.02 -3.90 -7.66
CA VAL A 420 38.42 -3.42 -7.71
C VAL A 420 39.05 -3.42 -6.30
N ALA A 421 38.23 -3.27 -5.25
CA ALA A 421 38.68 -3.32 -3.86
C ALA A 421 38.95 -4.75 -3.33
N GLU A 422 38.58 -5.79 -4.08
CA GLU A 422 38.77 -7.20 -3.69
C GLU A 422 40.08 -7.77 -4.20
N ASP A 423 40.65 -8.71 -3.43
CA ASP A 423 41.87 -9.41 -3.82
C ASP A 423 41.59 -10.40 -4.98
N PRO A 424 42.25 -10.26 -6.14
CA PRO A 424 42.01 -11.10 -7.32
C PRO A 424 42.18 -12.60 -7.08
N TRP A 425 43.11 -12.98 -6.19
CA TRP A 425 43.40 -14.38 -5.89
C TRP A 425 42.31 -15.01 -5.02
N LEU A 426 41.83 -14.27 -4.03
CA LEU A 426 40.72 -14.71 -3.18
C LEU A 426 39.41 -14.81 -3.99
N THR A 427 39.12 -13.84 -4.87
CA THR A 427 37.93 -13.88 -5.72
C THR A 427 37.99 -15.03 -6.72
N ALA A 428 39.15 -15.30 -7.33
CA ALA A 428 39.36 -16.47 -8.18
C ALA A 428 39.17 -17.80 -7.41
N HIS A 429 39.68 -17.90 -6.18
CA HIS A 429 39.50 -19.09 -5.35
C HIS A 429 38.03 -19.34 -5.01
N ASN A 430 37.32 -18.30 -4.57
CA ASN A 430 35.90 -18.37 -4.24
C ASN A 430 35.06 -18.71 -5.48
N PHE A 431 35.40 -18.18 -6.65
CA PHE A 431 34.75 -18.52 -7.91
C PHE A 431 34.92 -19.99 -8.29
N LEU A 432 36.14 -20.53 -8.19
CA LEU A 432 36.40 -21.94 -8.49
C LEU A 432 35.65 -22.85 -7.51
N GLN A 433 35.65 -22.51 -6.22
CA GLN A 433 34.92 -23.26 -5.20
C GLN A 433 33.40 -23.19 -5.39
N LYS A 434 32.84 -22.02 -5.71
CA LYS A 434 31.39 -21.84 -5.93
C LYS A 434 30.87 -22.64 -7.12
N ASN A 435 31.71 -22.86 -8.14
CA ASN A 435 31.34 -23.55 -9.37
C ASN A 435 31.90 -24.99 -9.46
N ASP A 436 32.42 -25.55 -8.36
CA ASP A 436 33.03 -26.88 -8.29
C ASP A 436 34.12 -27.14 -9.37
N LEU A 437 34.94 -26.12 -9.63
CA LEU A 437 36.02 -26.15 -10.62
C LEU A 437 37.37 -26.55 -10.01
N SER A 438 38.26 -27.12 -10.82
CA SER A 438 39.54 -27.60 -10.33
C SER A 438 40.44 -26.46 -9.82
N PRO A 439 41.08 -26.62 -8.63
CA PRO A 439 42.01 -25.63 -8.08
C PRO A 439 43.22 -25.31 -8.99
N MET A 440 43.51 -26.14 -9.99
CA MET A 440 44.61 -25.89 -10.94
C MET A 440 44.39 -24.67 -11.84
N PHE A 441 43.15 -24.18 -11.98
CA PHE A 441 42.83 -22.98 -12.75
C PHE A 441 42.98 -21.68 -11.95
N LEU A 442 43.39 -21.75 -10.68
CA LEU A 442 43.49 -20.58 -9.80
C LEU A 442 44.41 -19.51 -10.39
N ASP A 443 45.62 -19.89 -10.80
CA ASP A 443 46.59 -18.97 -11.41
C ASP A 443 46.04 -18.35 -12.70
N GLN A 444 45.32 -19.14 -13.51
CA GLN A 444 44.77 -18.67 -14.78
C GLN A 444 43.65 -17.66 -14.58
N VAL A 445 42.72 -17.94 -13.66
CA VAL A 445 41.58 -17.06 -13.35
C VAL A 445 42.03 -15.80 -12.62
N ALA A 446 42.97 -15.90 -11.66
CA ALA A 446 43.51 -14.74 -10.96
C ALA A 446 44.28 -13.82 -11.91
N ASN A 447 45.15 -14.38 -12.76
CA ASN A 447 45.87 -13.59 -13.77
C ASN A 447 44.91 -13.02 -14.83
N PHE A 448 43.82 -13.71 -15.17
CA PHE A 448 42.78 -13.19 -16.04
C PHE A 448 42.09 -11.97 -15.41
N ILE A 449 41.73 -12.01 -14.13
CA ILE A 449 41.18 -10.84 -13.42
C ILE A 449 42.19 -9.69 -13.49
N ILE A 450 43.44 -9.92 -13.08
CA ILE A 450 44.50 -8.90 -13.06
C ILE A 450 44.75 -8.27 -14.45
N GLN A 451 44.76 -9.08 -15.51
CA GLN A 451 44.97 -8.60 -16.87
C GLN A 451 43.81 -7.76 -17.41
N ASN A 452 42.60 -8.06 -16.96
CA ASN A 452 41.39 -7.35 -17.39
C ASN A 452 41.03 -6.16 -16.48
N THR A 453 41.70 -5.99 -15.35
CA THR A 453 41.45 -4.89 -14.39
C THR A 453 42.60 -3.87 -14.28
N LYS A 454 43.69 -4.04 -15.06
CA LYS A 454 44.94 -3.26 -15.11
C LYS A 454 45.03 -2.02 -14.17
N GLY A 455 45.63 -2.24 -12.99
CA GLY A 455 46.55 -1.25 -12.38
C GLY A 455 46.00 -0.24 -11.38
N HIS A 456 45.26 -0.67 -10.36
CA HIS A 456 45.11 0.13 -9.13
C HIS A 456 45.72 -0.61 -7.93
N GLU A 457 46.95 -0.24 -7.56
CA GLU A 457 47.55 -0.62 -6.28
C GLU A 457 46.96 0.26 -5.15
N VAL A 458 46.49 -0.39 -4.08
CA VAL A 458 45.79 0.20 -2.94
C VAL A 458 46.79 0.85 -1.95
N GLY A 459 46.65 2.14 -1.70
CA GLY A 459 47.20 2.82 -0.51
C GLY A 459 46.31 2.60 0.73
N PRO A 460 46.82 2.78 1.96
CA PRO A 460 46.17 2.27 3.16
C PRO A 460 44.80 2.90 3.41
N ALA A 461 43.87 2.05 3.82
CA ALA A 461 42.45 2.33 4.02
C ALA A 461 42.19 3.56 4.90
N GLN A 462 41.45 4.52 4.33
CA GLN A 462 40.64 5.47 5.10
C GLN A 462 39.21 4.92 5.19
N PRO A 463 38.49 5.18 6.29
CA PRO A 463 37.12 4.70 6.47
C PRO A 463 36.23 5.22 5.34
N ALA A 464 35.50 4.29 4.72
CA ALA A 464 34.67 4.50 3.54
C ALA A 464 33.74 5.72 3.70
N GLY A 465 33.96 6.73 2.85
CA GLY A 465 32.96 7.74 2.54
C GLY A 465 31.88 7.14 1.65
N GLY A 466 30.62 7.36 2.02
CA GLY A 466 29.45 6.80 1.33
C GLY A 466 29.10 7.50 0.02
N ASP A 467 28.43 6.75 -0.85
CA ASP A 467 27.86 7.18 -2.13
C ASP A 467 26.59 8.06 -1.91
N PRO A 468 26.41 9.21 -2.60
CA PRO A 468 25.38 10.20 -2.30
C PRO A 468 24.01 10.02 -2.98
N PHE A 469 23.76 9.03 -3.84
CA PHE A 469 22.58 9.06 -4.73
C PHE A 469 21.36 8.18 -4.36
N THR A 470 21.42 7.36 -3.32
CA THR A 470 20.24 6.66 -2.79
C THR A 470 20.34 6.51 -1.28
N GLY A 471 19.57 7.29 -0.52
CA GLY A 471 19.55 7.20 0.94
C GLY A 471 19.02 5.84 1.41
N GLU A 472 19.89 4.99 1.96
CA GLU A 472 19.53 3.72 2.59
C GLU A 472 19.32 3.85 4.11
N ILE A 473 18.39 3.03 4.61
CA ILE A 473 18.20 2.66 6.03
C ILE A 473 18.70 1.21 6.17
N PRO A 474 19.48 0.82 7.20
CA PRO A 474 20.00 -0.53 7.32
C PRO A 474 18.96 -1.50 7.90
N SER A 475 18.77 -2.67 7.28
CA SER A 475 18.09 -3.82 7.89
C SER A 475 19.11 -4.87 8.30
N GLN A 476 19.27 -5.05 9.61
CA GLN A 476 19.96 -6.21 10.19
C GLN A 476 18.97 -7.38 10.23
N VAL A 477 19.30 -8.50 9.59
CA VAL A 477 18.72 -9.81 9.90
C VAL A 477 19.85 -10.78 10.19
N SER A 478 20.00 -11.09 11.47
CA SER A 478 20.93 -12.07 12.02
C SER A 478 20.47 -13.48 11.69
N TYR A 479 21.24 -14.22 10.88
CA TYR A 479 21.13 -15.68 10.82
C TYR A 479 22.11 -16.30 11.82
N LEU A 480 21.59 -16.84 12.92
CA LEU A 480 22.33 -17.74 13.79
C LEU A 480 22.30 -19.16 13.18
N ARG A 481 23.50 -19.62 12.77
CA ARG A 481 23.82 -21.02 12.50
C ARG A 481 23.72 -21.83 13.79
N PHE A 482 22.99 -22.95 13.76
CA PHE A 482 23.25 -24.07 14.68
C PHE A 482 23.81 -25.26 13.91
N ILE A 483 24.91 -25.77 14.48
CA ILE A 483 25.74 -26.86 14.03
C ILE A 483 25.01 -28.19 14.26
N CYS A 484 25.14 -29.10 13.29
CA CYS A 484 24.66 -30.48 13.38
C CYS A 484 25.83 -31.38 13.80
N ASP A 485 25.62 -32.20 14.84
CA ASP A 485 26.48 -33.34 15.14
C ASP A 485 25.62 -34.54 15.63
N SER A 486 25.32 -35.41 14.66
CA SER A 486 25.66 -36.84 14.59
C SER A 486 25.34 -37.84 15.75
N TRP A 487 24.84 -39.02 15.32
CA TRP A 487 24.72 -40.37 15.94
C TRP A 487 23.53 -40.70 16.87
N SER A 488 22.56 -41.50 16.39
CA SER A 488 22.59 -42.98 16.50
C SER A 488 21.26 -43.67 16.13
N VAL A 489 21.43 -44.85 15.54
CA VAL A 489 20.48 -45.83 14.99
C VAL A 489 19.61 -46.48 16.08
N VAL A 490 18.30 -46.68 15.83
CA VAL A 490 17.54 -47.96 16.01
C VAL A 490 16.21 -47.90 15.21
N ASP A 491 16.00 -48.86 14.30
CA ASP A 491 14.69 -49.30 13.75
C ASP A 491 14.29 -50.57 14.54
N PRO A 492 12.99 -50.86 14.80
CA PRO A 492 12.27 -51.74 13.85
C PRO A 492 10.75 -51.46 13.71
N ARG A 493 10.31 -51.40 12.44
CA ARG A 493 9.20 -52.20 11.83
C ARG A 493 7.77 -51.97 12.40
N THR A 494 6.69 -51.82 11.62
CA THR A 494 6.34 -52.51 10.37
C THR A 494 4.97 -52.07 9.82
N HIS A 495 4.82 -52.16 8.48
CA HIS A 495 3.60 -52.31 7.66
C HIS A 495 2.58 -51.14 7.66
N GLY A 496 2.12 -50.58 6.55
CA GLY A 496 2.15 -51.01 5.16
C GLY A 496 0.77 -50.78 4.51
N ALA A 497 0.77 -50.20 3.30
CA ALA A 497 -0.33 -50.00 2.34
C ALA A 497 -1.34 -48.89 2.67
N ARG A 498 -1.48 -47.79 1.89
CA ARG A 498 -1.62 -47.50 0.44
C ARG A 498 -3.06 -47.08 0.12
N HIS A 499 -3.14 -46.01 -0.67
CA HIS A 499 -4.33 -45.33 -1.19
C HIS A 499 -5.26 -46.23 -2.02
N LEU A 500 -6.55 -45.85 -2.08
CA LEU A 500 -7.23 -45.48 -3.33
C LEU A 500 -8.64 -44.90 -3.05
N CYS A 501 -8.99 -43.88 -3.83
CA CYS A 501 -10.31 -43.22 -3.94
C CYS A 501 -11.37 -44.17 -4.49
N PHE A 502 -12.66 -43.95 -4.19
CA PHE A 502 -13.72 -43.90 -5.21
C PHE A 502 -15.02 -43.18 -4.74
N VAL A 503 -15.44 -42.30 -5.65
CA VAL A 503 -16.69 -41.61 -6.00
C VAL A 503 -18.06 -42.17 -5.52
N PHE A 504 -18.96 -41.18 -5.38
CA PHE A 504 -20.40 -41.03 -5.08
C PHE A 504 -21.49 -41.97 -5.68
N ASN A 505 -22.51 -42.22 -4.81
CA ASN A 505 -24.01 -42.22 -4.95
C ASN A 505 -24.76 -43.26 -5.83
N PRO A 506 -26.12 -43.38 -5.73
CA PRO A 506 -27.07 -43.32 -4.59
C PRO A 506 -28.07 -44.51 -4.57
N LEU A 507 -28.89 -44.68 -3.51
CA LEU A 507 -30.37 -44.86 -3.53
C LEU A 507 -30.98 -45.73 -2.40
N MET A 508 -32.14 -45.24 -1.94
CA MET A 508 -33.33 -45.91 -1.37
C MET A 508 -33.42 -46.28 0.13
N LEU A 509 -34.20 -45.43 0.82
CA LEU A 509 -35.37 -45.71 1.67
C LEU A 509 -35.34 -46.90 2.65
N HIS A 510 -35.50 -46.58 3.94
CA HIS A 510 -36.69 -47.05 4.67
C HIS A 510 -37.08 -46.11 5.82
N SER A 511 -38.39 -45.90 5.93
CA SER A 511 -39.12 -45.12 6.91
C SER A 511 -39.20 -45.83 8.26
N LEU A 512 -39.09 -45.09 9.37
CA LEU A 512 -39.80 -45.41 10.60
C LEU A 512 -40.39 -44.13 11.21
N VAL A 513 -41.71 -44.20 11.32
CA VAL A 513 -42.67 -43.26 11.90
C VAL A 513 -42.61 -43.34 13.42
N TYR A 514 -42.58 -42.20 14.12
CA TYR A 514 -43.16 -42.07 15.45
C TYR A 514 -43.51 -40.59 15.73
N THR A 515 -44.80 -40.29 15.81
CA THR A 515 -45.40 -39.07 16.39
C THR A 515 -46.82 -39.44 16.86
N PRO A 516 -47.54 -38.59 17.60
CA PRO A 516 -47.21 -37.74 18.76
C PRO A 516 -48.32 -37.85 19.84
N LEU A 517 -48.40 -36.94 20.83
CA LEU A 517 -49.59 -36.49 21.62
C LEU A 517 -49.06 -35.52 22.72
N TYR A 518 -49.55 -34.30 23.01
CA TYR A 518 -50.83 -33.56 22.93
C TYR A 518 -50.53 -32.03 22.72
N SER A 519 -51.17 -31.27 21.80
CA SER A 519 -52.49 -30.56 21.86
C SER A 519 -52.51 -29.35 22.82
N ALA A 520 -52.99 -28.12 22.53
CA ALA A 520 -53.74 -27.45 21.45
C ALA A 520 -53.59 -25.91 21.65
N GLY A 521 -53.92 -24.97 20.75
CA GLY A 521 -54.58 -24.93 19.44
C GLY A 521 -54.28 -23.53 18.82
N GLY A 522 -54.68 -23.12 17.62
CA GLY A 522 -55.57 -23.63 16.58
C GLY A 522 -56.05 -22.38 15.83
N GLY A 523 -55.75 -22.23 14.53
CA GLY A 523 -56.20 -21.07 13.76
C GLY A 523 -55.63 -20.92 12.34
N ALA A 524 -56.28 -21.62 11.40
CA ALA A 524 -56.43 -21.34 9.97
C ALA A 524 -55.21 -21.25 9.03
N TYR A 525 -55.17 -22.20 8.08
CA TYR A 525 -54.38 -22.15 6.84
C TYR A 525 -54.98 -21.12 5.86
N SER A 526 -54.13 -20.27 5.28
CA SER A 526 -54.30 -19.75 3.93
C SER A 526 -52.93 -19.71 3.26
N SER A 527 -52.78 -20.51 2.22
CA SER A 527 -51.60 -20.56 1.36
C SER A 527 -51.56 -19.31 0.49
N ALA A 528 -50.76 -18.33 0.90
CA ALA A 528 -50.27 -17.27 0.04
C ALA A 528 -48.74 -17.27 0.14
N ALA A 529 -48.08 -17.44 -1.00
CA ALA A 529 -46.65 -17.30 -1.14
C ALA A 529 -46.25 -15.86 -0.77
N LEU A 530 -45.96 -15.64 0.51
CA LEU A 530 -45.39 -14.40 1.01
C LEU A 530 -43.88 -14.44 0.74
N ARG A 531 -43.44 -13.57 -0.16
CA ARG A 531 -42.07 -13.05 -0.15
C ARG A 531 -41.77 -12.61 1.29
N GLN A 532 -41.00 -13.41 2.04
CA GLN A 532 -40.44 -12.98 3.30
C GLN A 532 -39.42 -11.88 2.98
N THR A 533 -39.85 -10.62 3.04
CA THR A 533 -38.92 -9.53 3.36
C THR A 533 -38.36 -9.87 4.73
N ALA A 534 -37.14 -10.38 4.80
CA ALA A 534 -36.44 -10.59 6.06
C ALA A 534 -36.40 -9.23 6.79
N THR A 535 -37.25 -9.07 7.81
CA THR A 535 -37.24 -7.91 8.68
C THR A 535 -35.89 -7.92 9.40
N ASN A 536 -35.10 -6.87 9.25
CA ASN A 536 -33.79 -6.80 9.88
C ASN A 536 -33.96 -6.76 11.40
N ILE A 537 -33.63 -7.87 12.07
CA ILE A 537 -33.70 -8.01 13.53
C ILE A 537 -32.33 -7.88 14.20
N TYR A 538 -31.26 -7.75 13.41
CA TYR A 538 -29.89 -7.85 13.92
C TYR A 538 -29.26 -6.47 14.17
N PHE A 539 -29.53 -5.49 13.30
CA PHE A 539 -28.96 -4.14 13.37
C PHE A 539 -29.96 -3.09 12.83
N PRO A 540 -29.84 -1.80 13.19
CA PRO A 540 -28.80 -1.20 14.02
C PRO A 540 -28.92 -1.61 15.50
N LYS A 541 -27.79 -1.90 16.13
CA LYS A 541 -27.71 -2.19 17.56
C LYS A 541 -27.00 -1.07 18.30
N THR A 542 -27.78 -0.21 18.94
CA THR A 542 -27.29 0.98 19.66
C THR A 542 -27.04 0.75 21.15
N ASP A 543 -27.62 -0.31 21.72
CA ASP A 543 -27.41 -0.66 23.12
C ASP A 543 -26.05 -1.33 23.33
N GLY A 544 -25.31 -0.84 24.34
CA GLY A 544 -24.01 -1.38 24.71
C GLY A 544 -24.11 -2.81 25.21
N VAL A 545 -23.34 -3.71 24.61
CA VAL A 545 -23.27 -5.13 24.98
C VAL A 545 -22.20 -5.31 26.06
N THR A 546 -22.58 -5.98 27.14
CA THR A 546 -21.78 -6.14 28.36
C THR A 546 -21.41 -7.61 28.62
N PHE A 547 -20.37 -7.83 29.42
CA PHE A 547 -19.93 -9.12 29.93
C PHE A 547 -20.26 -9.23 31.42
N GLU A 548 -21.36 -9.89 31.75
CA GLU A 548 -21.96 -9.88 33.09
C GLU A 548 -21.82 -11.22 33.81
N GLN A 549 -21.70 -12.31 33.06
CA GLN A 549 -21.60 -13.65 33.62
C GLN A 549 -20.31 -13.79 34.43
N ALA A 550 -20.45 -14.19 35.69
CA ALA A 550 -19.34 -14.40 36.62
C ALA A 550 -19.77 -15.33 37.76
N SER A 551 -18.81 -16.10 38.28
CA SER A 551 -18.98 -16.87 39.52
C SER A 551 -18.23 -16.16 40.63
N VAL A 552 -18.96 -15.36 41.43
CA VAL A 552 -18.41 -14.59 42.55
C VAL A 552 -17.53 -15.44 43.48
N PRO A 553 -17.95 -16.65 43.92
CA PRO A 553 -17.12 -17.48 44.79
C PRO A 553 -15.80 -17.92 44.13
N GLN A 554 -15.80 -18.19 42.83
CA GLN A 554 -14.60 -18.63 42.11
C GLN A 554 -13.59 -17.50 41.96
N ILE A 555 -14.05 -16.28 41.67
CA ILE A 555 -13.19 -15.09 41.56
C ILE A 555 -12.49 -14.83 42.90
N ILE A 556 -13.24 -14.84 44.00
CA ILE A 556 -12.69 -14.61 45.34
C ILE A 556 -11.77 -15.74 45.78
N ALA A 557 -12.14 -17.01 45.52
CA ALA A 557 -11.27 -18.14 45.81
C ALA A 557 -9.93 -18.01 45.07
N LYS A 558 -9.95 -17.64 43.79
CA LYS A 558 -8.73 -17.48 43.00
C LYS A 558 -7.89 -16.28 43.45
N LEU A 559 -8.53 -15.16 43.79
CA LEU A 559 -7.87 -14.00 44.36
C LEU A 559 -7.11 -14.36 45.65
N LYS A 560 -7.76 -15.09 46.57
CA LYS A 560 -7.16 -15.53 47.84
C LYS A 560 -6.03 -16.56 47.62
N GLU A 561 -6.22 -17.50 46.70
CA GLU A 561 -5.21 -18.50 46.32
C GLU A 561 -3.92 -17.82 45.82
N LEU A 562 -4.03 -16.90 44.86
CA LEU A 562 -2.87 -16.20 44.30
C LEU A 562 -2.24 -15.25 45.30
N ASN A 563 -3.02 -14.62 46.18
CA ASN A 563 -2.48 -13.76 47.23
C ASN A 563 -1.71 -14.54 48.30
N GLY A 564 -2.13 -15.79 48.56
CA GLY A 564 -1.43 -16.71 49.45
C GLY A 564 -0.04 -17.08 48.93
N GLY A 565 0.11 -17.22 47.61
CA GLY A 565 1.36 -17.55 46.93
C GLY A 565 2.20 -16.36 46.46
N ALA A 566 1.73 -15.12 46.61
CA ALA A 566 2.42 -13.94 46.13
C ALA A 566 3.65 -13.57 47.00
N PRO A 567 4.71 -12.98 46.40
CA PRO A 567 5.83 -12.40 47.15
C PRO A 567 5.36 -11.37 48.19
N GLN A 568 6.09 -11.24 49.30
CA GLN A 568 5.69 -10.39 50.43
C GLN A 568 5.46 -8.92 50.03
N GLU A 569 6.22 -8.42 49.05
CA GLU A 569 6.11 -7.06 48.48
C GLU A 569 4.82 -6.83 47.67
N HIS A 570 4.20 -7.91 47.17
CA HIS A 570 2.99 -7.87 46.36
C HIS A 570 1.77 -8.40 47.09
N LYS A 571 1.90 -8.82 48.36
CA LYS A 571 0.80 -9.40 49.12
C LYS A 571 -0.23 -8.32 49.50
N LEU A 572 -1.47 -8.49 49.06
CA LEU A 572 -2.60 -7.66 49.45
C LEU A 572 -2.96 -7.94 50.92
N SER A 573 -3.27 -6.89 51.69
CA SER A 573 -3.73 -7.03 53.07
C SER A 573 -5.13 -7.63 53.13
N GLU A 574 -5.48 -8.27 54.25
CA GLU A 574 -6.82 -8.81 54.48
C GLU A 574 -7.92 -7.74 54.32
N GLU A 575 -7.64 -6.51 54.74
CA GLU A 575 -8.56 -5.37 54.53
C GLU A 575 -8.88 -5.14 53.05
N ILE A 576 -7.88 -5.25 52.16
CA ILE A 576 -8.07 -5.11 50.72
C ILE A 576 -8.91 -6.28 50.19
N LEU A 577 -8.60 -7.50 50.59
CA LEU A 577 -9.34 -8.69 50.14
C LEU A 577 -10.82 -8.63 50.54
N GLU A 578 -11.10 -8.27 51.80
CA GLU A 578 -12.48 -8.10 52.30
C GLU A 578 -13.20 -6.93 51.62
N SER A 579 -12.47 -5.86 51.28
CA SER A 579 -13.02 -4.70 50.57
C SER A 579 -13.41 -5.05 49.14
N LEU A 580 -12.56 -5.82 48.43
CA LEU A 580 -12.81 -6.31 47.07
C LEU A 580 -13.94 -7.35 47.04
N ASP A 581 -14.04 -8.21 48.04
CA ASP A 581 -15.15 -9.16 48.20
C ASP A 581 -16.49 -8.40 48.38
N ARG A 582 -16.52 -7.44 49.31
CA ARG A 582 -17.70 -6.58 49.51
C ARG A 582 -18.08 -5.79 48.25
N LEU A 583 -17.09 -5.29 47.51
CA LEU A 583 -17.32 -4.60 46.24
C LEU A 583 -17.91 -5.54 45.19
N LEU A 584 -17.33 -6.73 45.00
CA LEU A 584 -17.82 -7.72 44.04
C LEU A 584 -19.26 -8.17 44.37
N VAL A 585 -19.56 -8.34 45.65
CA VAL A 585 -20.92 -8.65 46.13
C VAL A 585 -21.88 -7.49 45.83
N SER A 586 -21.48 -6.23 46.01
CA SER A 586 -22.36 -5.08 45.74
C SER A 586 -22.63 -4.86 44.25
N VAL A 587 -21.71 -5.26 43.37
CA VAL A 587 -21.84 -5.10 41.91
C VAL A 587 -22.34 -6.34 41.17
N SER A 588 -22.51 -7.47 41.85
CA SER A 588 -23.06 -8.72 41.28
C SER A 588 -24.57 -8.82 41.46
N GLU A 589 -25.27 -9.34 40.44
CA GLU A 589 -26.73 -9.46 40.45
C GLU A 589 -27.23 -10.54 41.41
N ALA A 590 -28.07 -10.13 42.38
CA ALA A 590 -29.11 -10.92 43.06
C ALA A 590 -29.86 -10.04 44.09
N THR A 591 -31.08 -9.61 43.74
CA THR A 591 -32.32 -9.58 44.54
C THR A 591 -32.35 -9.16 46.03
N SER A 592 -31.46 -8.30 46.50
CA SER A 592 -31.60 -7.65 47.82
C SER A 592 -31.02 -6.24 47.84
N PRO A 593 -31.49 -5.33 48.72
CA PRO A 593 -30.89 -4.00 48.87
C PRO A 593 -29.48 -4.16 49.45
N LYS A 594 -28.47 -4.03 48.58
CA LYS A 594 -27.05 -4.04 48.96
C LYS A 594 -26.57 -2.61 49.14
N PRO A 595 -25.63 -2.34 50.06
CA PRO A 595 -25.01 -1.02 50.17
C PRO A 595 -24.27 -0.70 48.86
N PRO A 596 -24.36 0.55 48.37
CA PRO A 596 -23.67 0.94 47.14
C PRO A 596 -22.14 0.87 47.33
N PRO A 597 -21.37 0.65 46.24
CA PRO A 597 -19.91 0.77 46.25
C PRO A 597 -19.44 2.11 46.84
N THR A 598 -18.39 2.07 47.67
CA THR A 598 -17.75 3.28 48.21
C THR A 598 -16.52 3.68 47.39
N ILE A 599 -16.16 4.97 47.41
CA ILE A 599 -14.95 5.48 46.72
C ILE A 599 -13.68 4.79 47.24
N GLN A 600 -13.62 4.48 48.54
CA GLN A 600 -12.50 3.73 49.11
C GLN A 600 -12.37 2.33 48.50
N GLN A 601 -13.48 1.62 48.28
CA GLN A 601 -13.47 0.32 47.59
C GLN A 601 -12.95 0.44 46.16
N VAL A 602 -13.34 1.50 45.44
CA VAL A 602 -12.87 1.77 44.06
C VAL A 602 -11.37 2.08 44.05
N ASN A 603 -10.87 2.88 44.98
CA ASN A 603 -9.44 3.18 45.10
C ASN A 603 -8.60 1.94 45.42
N LEU A 604 -9.12 1.05 46.27
CA LEU A 604 -8.47 -0.23 46.57
C LEU A 604 -8.48 -1.18 45.39
N LEU A 605 -9.56 -1.22 44.61
CA LEU A 605 -9.63 -1.95 43.33
C LEU A 605 -8.61 -1.43 42.32
N TRP A 606 -8.49 -0.12 42.16
CA TRP A 606 -7.49 0.50 41.29
C TRP A 606 -6.05 0.17 41.73
N LYS A 607 -5.77 0.24 43.03
CA LYS A 607 -4.46 -0.15 43.57
C LYS A 607 -4.17 -1.64 43.31
N ALA A 608 -5.15 -2.51 43.52
CA ALA A 608 -5.00 -3.95 43.29
C ALA A 608 -4.85 -4.31 41.81
N SER A 609 -5.30 -3.48 40.86
CA SER A 609 -5.13 -3.76 39.43
C SER A 609 -3.68 -3.64 38.94
N HIS A 610 -2.80 -3.07 39.75
CA HIS A 610 -1.37 -2.96 39.47
C HIS A 610 -0.56 -4.16 40.00
N TRP A 611 -1.24 -5.28 40.30
CA TRP A 611 -0.58 -6.52 40.67
C TRP A 611 0.26 -7.07 39.50
N PRO A 612 1.28 -7.92 39.76
CA PRO A 612 2.07 -8.54 38.69
C PRO A 612 1.21 -9.25 37.65
N GLU A 613 1.62 -9.15 36.38
CA GLU A 613 0.82 -9.60 35.24
C GLU A 613 0.50 -11.11 35.27
N ASP A 614 1.28 -11.92 35.98
CA ASP A 614 1.04 -13.36 36.14
C ASP A 614 -0.11 -13.69 37.10
N ILE A 615 -0.49 -12.76 37.99
CA ILE A 615 -1.50 -13.00 39.04
C ILE A 615 -2.66 -11.99 39.09
N VAL A 616 -2.61 -10.90 38.30
CA VAL A 616 -3.60 -9.81 38.36
C VAL A 616 -5.00 -10.16 37.87
N PHE A 617 -5.17 -11.23 37.08
CA PHE A 617 -6.43 -11.51 36.39
C PHE A 617 -7.69 -11.60 37.27
N PRO A 618 -7.69 -12.12 38.52
CA PRO A 618 -8.90 -12.10 39.35
C PRO A 618 -9.35 -10.68 39.70
N VAL A 619 -8.41 -9.75 39.87
CA VAL A 619 -8.71 -8.34 40.13
C VAL A 619 -9.32 -7.68 38.90
N LEU A 620 -8.81 -7.98 37.69
CA LEU A 620 -9.40 -7.51 36.44
C LEU A 620 -10.82 -8.08 36.24
N ASP A 621 -11.07 -9.30 36.70
CA ASP A 621 -12.41 -9.91 36.66
C ASP A 621 -13.41 -9.17 37.56
N ILE A 622 -12.96 -8.71 38.74
CA ILE A 622 -13.74 -7.80 39.60
C ILE A 622 -13.93 -6.45 38.92
N MET A 623 -12.87 -5.89 38.32
CA MET A 623 -12.91 -4.57 37.70
C MET A 623 -13.91 -4.49 36.54
N ARG A 624 -13.95 -5.51 35.65
CA ARG A 624 -14.93 -5.53 34.56
C ARG A 624 -16.37 -5.54 35.07
N LEU A 625 -16.66 -6.16 36.20
CA LEU A 625 -18.00 -6.20 36.78
C LEU A 625 -18.32 -4.87 37.46
N ALA A 626 -17.36 -4.32 38.20
CA ALA A 626 -17.53 -3.11 38.98
C ALA A 626 -17.81 -1.87 38.10
N VAL A 627 -17.13 -1.72 36.96
CA VAL A 627 -17.25 -0.54 36.08
C VAL A 627 -18.64 -0.35 35.46
N ARG A 628 -19.51 -1.36 35.53
CA ARG A 628 -20.94 -1.26 35.13
C ARG A 628 -21.74 -0.41 36.12
N HIS A 629 -21.35 -0.36 37.39
CA HIS A 629 -22.07 0.39 38.40
C HIS A 629 -21.85 1.90 38.21
N PRO A 630 -22.91 2.74 38.21
CA PRO A 630 -22.80 4.17 37.90
C PRO A 630 -21.73 4.93 38.70
N LEU A 631 -21.66 4.72 40.02
CA LEU A 631 -20.64 5.35 40.88
C LEU A 631 -19.21 4.93 40.53
N VAL A 632 -19.00 3.66 40.18
CA VAL A 632 -17.67 3.16 39.82
C VAL A 632 -17.28 3.67 38.44
N ASN A 633 -18.23 3.72 37.50
CA ASN A 633 -18.03 4.28 36.17
C ASN A 633 -17.65 5.76 36.24
N GLU A 634 -18.35 6.55 37.07
CA GLU A 634 -18.02 7.96 37.29
C GLU A 634 -16.63 8.13 37.93
N SER A 635 -16.29 7.32 38.93
CA SER A 635 -15.00 7.42 39.62
C SER A 635 -13.81 6.95 38.79
N LEU A 636 -13.94 5.87 38.01
CA LEU A 636 -12.82 5.30 37.23
C LEU A 636 -12.76 5.83 35.80
N CYS A 637 -13.86 6.30 35.23
CA CYS A 637 -13.91 6.82 33.86
C CYS A 637 -14.11 8.34 33.80
N GLY A 638 -13.88 9.07 34.91
CA GLY A 638 -13.78 10.52 34.94
C GLY A 638 -12.63 11.05 34.07
N GLU A 639 -12.52 12.36 33.87
CA GLU A 639 -11.59 12.92 32.86
C GLU A 639 -10.12 12.51 33.05
N ALA A 640 -9.53 12.76 34.23
CA ALA A 640 -8.11 12.46 34.47
C ALA A 640 -7.88 10.96 34.78
N GLU A 641 -8.71 10.39 35.64
CA GLU A 641 -8.63 8.99 36.08
C GLU A 641 -8.94 8.02 34.93
N GLY A 642 -9.86 8.39 34.04
CA GLY A 642 -10.24 7.60 32.89
C GLY A 642 -9.09 7.39 31.90
N VAL A 643 -8.28 8.41 31.64
CA VAL A 643 -7.10 8.27 30.78
C VAL A 643 -6.09 7.32 31.42
N GLN A 644 -5.92 7.36 32.74
CA GLN A 644 -5.05 6.42 33.46
C GLN A 644 -5.57 4.99 33.37
N LEU A 645 -6.88 4.77 33.57
CA LEU A 645 -7.53 3.48 33.39
C LEU A 645 -7.30 2.94 31.97
N CYS A 646 -7.57 3.76 30.95
CA CYS A 646 -7.35 3.38 29.56
C CYS A 646 -5.89 2.97 29.31
N ASN A 647 -4.91 3.79 29.70
CA ASN A 647 -3.49 3.48 29.52
C ASN A 647 -3.07 2.19 30.22
N HIS A 648 -3.57 1.97 31.45
CA HIS A 648 -3.32 0.74 32.19
C HIS A 648 -3.89 -0.48 31.47
N LEU A 649 -5.16 -0.45 31.06
CA LEU A 649 -5.79 -1.55 30.33
C LEU A 649 -5.09 -1.83 28.98
N LEU A 650 -4.70 -0.78 28.25
CA LEU A 650 -3.98 -0.92 26.97
C LEU A 650 -2.59 -1.56 27.16
N SER A 651 -1.91 -1.34 28.29
CA SER A 651 -0.62 -1.97 28.59
C SER A 651 -0.73 -3.50 28.76
N LEU A 652 -1.90 -3.98 29.19
CA LEU A 652 -2.23 -5.40 29.36
C LEU A 652 -2.70 -6.06 28.06
N MET A 653 -2.97 -5.27 27.01
CA MET A 653 -3.47 -5.72 25.71
C MET A 653 -2.37 -5.92 24.66
N ARG A 654 -1.10 -6.05 25.08
CA ARG A 654 0.02 -6.36 24.16
C ARG A 654 -0.15 -7.78 23.59
N PRO A 655 0.10 -8.06 22.29
CA PRO A 655 -0.07 -9.39 21.70
C PRO A 655 0.69 -10.52 22.42
N GLU A 656 1.88 -10.21 22.95
CA GLU A 656 2.74 -11.14 23.70
C GLU A 656 2.33 -11.30 25.16
N GLY A 657 1.31 -10.56 25.60
CA GLY A 657 0.78 -10.55 26.96
C GLY A 657 0.02 -11.83 27.33
N ARG A 658 -0.39 -11.92 28.59
CA ARG A 658 -1.15 -13.07 29.11
C ARG A 658 -2.59 -13.05 28.55
N PRO A 659 -3.09 -14.14 27.93
CA PRO A 659 -4.43 -14.17 27.34
C PRO A 659 -5.58 -13.86 28.30
N ALA A 660 -5.44 -14.22 29.58
CA ALA A 660 -6.44 -13.91 30.60
C ALA A 660 -6.55 -12.39 30.84
N ASN A 661 -5.43 -11.68 30.92
CA ASN A 661 -5.39 -10.24 31.14
C ASN A 661 -5.91 -9.48 29.92
N GLN A 662 -5.47 -9.86 28.72
CA GLN A 662 -5.94 -9.28 27.45
C GLN A 662 -7.47 -9.38 27.34
N MET A 663 -8.02 -10.57 27.61
CA MET A 663 -9.44 -10.84 27.56
C MET A 663 -10.20 -10.00 28.59
N LEU A 664 -9.75 -9.95 29.85
CA LEU A 664 -10.42 -9.20 30.90
C LEU A 664 -10.32 -7.68 30.70
N ALA A 665 -9.18 -7.18 30.22
CA ALA A 665 -9.02 -5.77 29.86
C ALA A 665 -10.00 -5.35 28.75
N LEU A 666 -10.12 -6.15 27.68
CA LEU A 666 -11.13 -5.92 26.63
C LEU A 666 -12.56 -5.93 27.19
N ARG A 667 -12.88 -6.89 28.09
CA ARG A 667 -14.20 -6.95 28.73
C ARG A 667 -14.48 -5.75 29.62
N THR A 668 -13.49 -5.25 30.35
CA THR A 668 -13.61 -4.01 31.14
C THR A 668 -13.94 -2.84 30.22
N LEU A 669 -13.22 -2.67 29.11
CA LEU A 669 -13.50 -1.63 28.11
C LEU A 669 -14.93 -1.76 27.54
N CYS A 670 -15.38 -2.98 27.20
CA CYS A 670 -16.75 -3.20 26.75
C CYS A 670 -17.77 -2.74 27.80
N ASN A 671 -17.54 -3.07 29.08
CA ASN A 671 -18.45 -2.74 30.16
C ASN A 671 -18.44 -1.24 30.53
N CYS A 672 -17.38 -0.50 30.22
CA CYS A 672 -17.36 0.96 30.38
C CYS A 672 -18.49 1.65 29.58
N PHE A 673 -18.92 1.09 28.45
CA PHE A 673 -20.05 1.60 27.66
C PHE A 673 -21.41 1.55 28.40
N SER A 674 -21.49 0.91 29.57
CA SER A 674 -22.71 0.90 30.39
C SER A 674 -23.02 2.27 30.99
N GLY A 675 -22.00 3.12 31.21
CA GLY A 675 -22.14 4.43 31.84
C GLY A 675 -21.76 5.60 30.93
N ARG A 676 -22.26 6.80 31.24
CA ARG A 676 -22.02 8.01 30.43
C ARG A 676 -20.54 8.41 30.36
N HIS A 677 -19.83 8.30 31.48
CA HIS A 677 -18.42 8.71 31.58
C HIS A 677 -17.54 7.73 30.83
N GLY A 678 -17.80 6.42 30.95
CA GLY A 678 -17.13 5.40 30.15
C GLY A 678 -17.36 5.56 28.65
N ARG A 679 -18.58 5.87 28.18
CA ARG A 679 -18.83 6.18 26.76
C ARG A 679 -18.04 7.40 26.28
N ALA A 680 -18.05 8.48 27.06
CA ALA A 680 -17.31 9.71 26.72
C ALA A 680 -15.80 9.47 26.66
N LEU A 681 -15.24 8.78 27.66
CA LEU A 681 -13.83 8.40 27.72
C LEU A 681 -13.42 7.55 26.50
N LEU A 682 -14.18 6.50 26.19
CA LEU A 682 -13.85 5.60 25.10
C LEU A 682 -14.03 6.24 23.72
N MET A 683 -14.94 7.21 23.57
CA MET A 683 -15.00 8.02 22.36
C MET A 683 -13.83 9.00 22.24
N ALA A 684 -13.42 9.63 23.34
CA ALA A 684 -12.25 10.50 23.36
C ALA A 684 -10.94 9.75 23.08
N GLN A 685 -10.83 8.49 23.53
CA GLN A 685 -9.67 7.60 23.33
C GLN A 685 -9.91 6.55 22.23
N ARG A 686 -10.85 6.79 21.30
CA ARG A 686 -11.28 5.80 20.29
C ARG A 686 -10.12 5.22 19.50
N GLU A 687 -9.24 6.09 19.01
CA GLU A 687 -8.15 5.71 18.11
C GLU A 687 -7.14 4.78 18.79
N THR A 688 -6.67 5.16 19.98
CA THR A 688 -5.69 4.37 20.74
C THR A 688 -6.27 3.02 21.16
N VAL A 689 -7.54 3.01 21.57
CA VAL A 689 -8.25 1.79 21.99
C VAL A 689 -8.50 0.85 20.81
N LEU A 690 -9.08 1.33 19.70
CA LEU A 690 -9.38 0.50 18.54
C LEU A 690 -8.13 -0.03 17.85
N SER A 691 -7.08 0.80 17.74
CA SER A 691 -5.78 0.38 17.19
C SER A 691 -5.17 -0.78 17.99
N ARG A 692 -5.08 -0.63 19.33
CA ARG A 692 -4.57 -1.70 20.19
C ARG A 692 -5.46 -2.95 20.18
N ALA A 693 -6.78 -2.76 20.12
CA ALA A 693 -7.71 -3.88 20.04
C ALA A 693 -7.54 -4.66 18.71
N ALA A 694 -7.28 -3.98 17.60
CA ALA A 694 -7.03 -4.60 16.30
C ALA A 694 -5.77 -5.49 16.27
N ASP A 695 -4.76 -5.22 17.10
CA ASP A 695 -3.57 -6.07 17.23
C ASP A 695 -3.92 -7.46 17.80
N LEU A 696 -4.89 -7.51 18.72
CA LEU A 696 -5.34 -8.74 19.36
C LEU A 696 -6.17 -9.65 18.44
N ALA A 697 -6.54 -9.20 17.24
CA ALA A 697 -7.19 -10.06 16.24
C ALA A 697 -6.30 -11.23 15.78
N THR A 698 -4.97 -11.10 15.94
CA THR A 698 -4.00 -12.15 15.56
C THR A 698 -3.80 -13.20 16.66
N VAL A 699 -4.22 -12.91 17.89
CA VAL A 699 -4.04 -13.78 19.05
C VAL A 699 -5.04 -14.94 18.98
N CYS A 700 -4.56 -16.19 18.88
CA CYS A 700 -5.40 -17.38 18.72
C CYS A 700 -6.21 -17.75 19.98
N ASN A 701 -7.17 -16.92 20.40
CA ASN A 701 -8.03 -17.17 21.56
C ASN A 701 -9.47 -16.69 21.30
N LYS A 702 -10.43 -17.63 21.33
CA LYS A 702 -11.85 -17.33 21.07
C LYS A 702 -12.44 -16.26 22.00
N ASN A 703 -12.05 -16.24 23.28
CA ASN A 703 -12.64 -15.30 24.24
C ASN A 703 -12.15 -13.87 24.02
N ILE A 704 -10.90 -13.72 23.56
CA ILE A 704 -10.34 -12.42 23.16
C ILE A 704 -11.07 -11.93 21.91
N HIS A 705 -11.26 -12.79 20.91
CA HIS A 705 -11.99 -12.45 19.69
C HIS A 705 -13.44 -12.02 19.95
N ILE A 706 -14.16 -12.71 20.85
CA ILE A 706 -15.52 -12.32 21.23
C ILE A 706 -15.52 -10.95 21.94
N ALA A 707 -14.55 -10.70 22.83
CA ALA A 707 -14.43 -9.41 23.51
C ALA A 707 -14.06 -8.26 22.55
N LEU A 708 -13.12 -8.49 21.63
CA LEU A 708 -12.77 -7.57 20.54
C LEU A 708 -13.99 -7.23 19.68
N ALA A 709 -14.69 -8.25 19.18
CA ALA A 709 -15.88 -8.07 18.36
C ALA A 709 -16.99 -7.30 19.08
N THR A 710 -17.12 -7.52 20.39
CA THR A 710 -18.09 -6.79 21.24
C THR A 710 -17.68 -5.33 21.43
N LEU A 711 -16.39 -5.06 21.59
CA LEU A 711 -15.87 -3.69 21.70
C LEU A 711 -16.16 -2.89 20.42
N VAL A 712 -15.85 -3.48 19.26
CA VAL A 712 -16.11 -2.87 17.94
C VAL A 712 -17.61 -2.61 17.74
N LEU A 713 -18.47 -3.55 18.15
CA LEU A 713 -19.92 -3.39 18.12
C LEU A 713 -20.41 -2.23 19.01
N ASN A 714 -19.86 -2.07 20.21
CA ASN A 714 -20.24 -0.97 21.10
C ASN A 714 -19.84 0.40 20.51
N TYR A 715 -18.68 0.48 19.86
CA TYR A 715 -18.29 1.68 19.09
C TYR A 715 -19.26 1.95 17.93
N ALA A 716 -19.62 0.92 17.15
CA ALA A 716 -20.59 1.03 16.07
C ALA A 716 -21.94 1.59 16.56
N GLY A 717 -22.45 1.06 17.68
CA GLY A 717 -23.71 1.52 18.28
C GLY A 717 -23.68 2.98 18.70
N CYS A 718 -22.57 3.46 19.27
CA CYS A 718 -22.43 4.87 19.64
C CYS A 718 -22.18 5.79 18.44
N LEU A 719 -21.55 5.30 17.36
CA LEU A 719 -21.29 6.06 16.13
C LEU A 719 -22.50 6.11 15.19
N HIS A 720 -23.43 5.16 15.28
CA HIS A 720 -24.60 5.05 14.39
C HIS A 720 -25.35 6.39 14.22
N SER A 721 -25.68 7.05 15.34
CA SER A 721 -26.41 8.33 15.35
C SER A 721 -25.53 9.58 15.20
N GLN A 722 -24.20 9.43 15.11
CA GLN A 722 -23.26 10.55 15.02
C GLN A 722 -22.84 10.78 13.56
N PRO A 723 -22.71 12.03 13.09
CA PRO A 723 -22.17 12.35 11.76
C PRO A 723 -20.62 12.29 11.77
N ASP A 724 -20.04 11.27 12.41
CA ASP A 724 -18.60 11.10 12.53
C ASP A 724 -18.09 10.07 11.52
N LEU A 725 -17.82 10.55 10.29
CA LEU A 725 -17.36 9.70 9.20
C LEU A 725 -16.02 9.01 9.51
N GLU A 726 -15.12 9.72 10.19
CA GLU A 726 -13.81 9.19 10.56
C GLU A 726 -13.94 8.06 11.58
N GLY A 727 -14.77 8.24 12.61
CA GLY A 727 -15.07 7.19 13.58
C GLY A 727 -15.71 5.97 12.93
N LYS A 728 -16.67 6.18 12.01
CA LYS A 728 -17.27 5.10 11.22
C LYS A 728 -16.23 4.38 10.37
N ALA A 729 -15.33 5.11 9.70
CA ALA A 729 -14.23 4.54 8.92
C ALA A 729 -13.31 3.65 9.78
N GLN A 730 -12.94 4.12 10.97
CA GLN A 730 -12.09 3.36 11.89
C GLN A 730 -12.78 2.07 12.35
N CYS A 731 -14.06 2.16 12.69
CA CYS A 731 -14.87 1.00 13.07
C CYS A 731 -14.97 -0.02 11.92
N LEU A 732 -15.25 0.43 10.70
CA LEU A 732 -15.29 -0.40 9.49
C LEU A 732 -13.94 -1.08 9.23
N SER A 733 -12.83 -0.34 9.31
CA SER A 733 -11.48 -0.88 9.08
C SER A 733 -11.12 -1.95 10.11
N VAL A 734 -11.30 -1.68 11.41
CA VAL A 734 -10.98 -2.65 12.47
C VAL A 734 -11.88 -3.87 12.42
N ALA A 735 -13.18 -3.69 12.15
CA ALA A 735 -14.11 -4.80 11.96
C ALA A 735 -13.69 -5.69 10.78
N SER A 736 -13.31 -5.05 9.67
CA SER A 736 -12.86 -5.74 8.47
C SER A 736 -11.58 -6.52 8.76
N ARG A 737 -10.54 -5.89 9.31
CA ARG A 737 -9.29 -6.56 9.69
C ARG A 737 -9.53 -7.75 10.64
N ALA A 738 -10.41 -7.60 11.63
CA ALA A 738 -10.73 -8.69 12.55
C ALA A 738 -11.44 -9.87 11.85
N LEU A 739 -12.31 -9.62 10.86
CA LEU A 739 -12.99 -10.67 10.09
C LEU A 739 -12.07 -11.52 9.20
N GLU A 740 -10.78 -11.15 9.07
CA GLU A 740 -9.79 -11.91 8.32
C GLU A 740 -9.22 -13.07 9.14
N THR A 741 -8.95 -12.81 10.42
CA THR A 741 -8.26 -13.75 11.32
C THR A 741 -9.22 -14.51 12.23
N VAL A 742 -10.34 -13.88 12.61
CA VAL A 742 -11.27 -14.46 13.57
C VAL A 742 -12.07 -15.60 12.94
N GLN A 743 -11.94 -16.79 13.52
CA GLN A 743 -12.66 -17.99 13.07
C GLN A 743 -13.92 -18.30 13.90
N ASP A 744 -14.00 -17.78 15.13
CA ASP A 744 -15.12 -18.05 16.03
C ASP A 744 -16.42 -17.42 15.49
N LYS A 745 -17.47 -18.23 15.36
CA LYS A 745 -18.73 -17.82 14.71
C LYS A 745 -19.50 -16.77 15.49
N GLU A 746 -19.39 -16.75 16.82
CA GLU A 746 -20.06 -15.73 17.64
C GLU A 746 -19.33 -14.39 17.51
N ALA A 747 -18.00 -14.40 17.48
CA ALA A 747 -17.21 -13.20 17.21
C ALA A 747 -17.46 -12.67 15.78
N VAL A 748 -17.47 -13.53 14.76
CA VAL A 748 -17.83 -13.16 13.37
C VAL A 748 -19.21 -12.55 13.32
N PHE A 749 -20.21 -13.17 13.96
CA PHE A 749 -21.57 -12.63 14.02
C PHE A 749 -21.60 -11.21 14.61
N ARG A 750 -20.91 -10.97 15.72
CA ARG A 750 -20.83 -9.64 16.35
C ARG A 750 -20.17 -8.59 15.46
N LEU A 751 -19.12 -8.96 14.73
CA LEU A 751 -18.47 -8.09 13.75
C LEU A 751 -19.40 -7.75 12.58
N LEU A 752 -20.18 -8.72 12.08
CA LEU A 752 -21.19 -8.46 11.05
C LEU A 752 -22.29 -7.50 11.55
N VAL A 753 -22.76 -7.69 12.78
CA VAL A 753 -23.73 -6.76 13.41
C VAL A 753 -23.10 -5.37 13.58
N ALA A 754 -21.81 -5.27 13.92
CA ALA A 754 -21.10 -4.01 14.03
C ALA A 754 -21.02 -3.30 12.67
N LEU A 755 -20.62 -4.00 11.60
CA LEU A 755 -20.61 -3.47 10.24
C LEU A 755 -21.99 -2.97 9.82
N GLY A 756 -23.03 -3.79 9.99
CA GLY A 756 -24.41 -3.43 9.69
C GLY A 756 -24.89 -2.21 10.48
N THR A 757 -24.56 -2.15 11.77
CA THR A 757 -24.92 -1.00 12.63
C THR A 757 -24.24 0.29 12.19
N THR A 758 -22.97 0.22 11.77
CA THR A 758 -22.21 1.39 11.31
C THR A 758 -22.76 2.00 10.03
N VAL A 759 -23.25 1.16 9.09
CA VAL A 759 -23.75 1.61 7.77
C VAL A 759 -25.26 1.79 7.70
N ALA A 760 -26.02 1.24 8.65
CA ALA A 760 -27.48 1.33 8.65
C ALA A 760 -27.94 2.79 8.63
N SER A 761 -28.86 3.10 7.71
CA SER A 761 -29.49 4.41 7.58
C SER A 761 -28.52 5.58 7.32
N ASP A 762 -27.30 5.32 6.83
CA ASP A 762 -26.31 6.34 6.49
C ASP A 762 -25.66 6.04 5.12
N GLN A 763 -26.08 6.78 4.09
CA GLN A 763 -25.59 6.60 2.72
C GLN A 763 -24.09 6.86 2.59
N THR A 764 -23.56 7.86 3.28
CA THR A 764 -22.12 8.19 3.24
C THR A 764 -21.29 7.05 3.85
N ALA A 765 -21.79 6.46 4.95
CA ALA A 765 -21.16 5.29 5.56
C ALA A 765 -21.26 4.03 4.68
N GLN A 766 -22.38 3.83 3.97
CA GLN A 766 -22.52 2.75 2.99
C GLN A 766 -21.52 2.92 1.84
N ASP A 767 -21.39 4.13 1.29
CA ASP A 767 -20.47 4.43 0.20
C ASP A 767 -19.00 4.27 0.62
N LEU A 768 -18.67 4.71 1.84
CA LEU A 768 -17.37 4.49 2.45
C LEU A 768 -17.09 3.00 2.68
N ALA A 769 -18.06 2.23 3.18
CA ALA A 769 -17.90 0.79 3.35
C ALA A 769 -17.67 0.08 1.99
N ARG A 770 -18.32 0.57 0.92
CA ARG A 770 -18.06 0.12 -0.46
C ARG A 770 -16.65 0.51 -0.91
N SER A 771 -16.20 1.74 -0.66
CA SER A 771 -14.85 2.19 -1.03
C SER A 771 -13.74 1.48 -0.24
N LEU A 772 -14.04 1.00 0.97
CA LEU A 772 -13.14 0.15 1.76
C LEU A 772 -13.24 -1.34 1.39
N GLY A 773 -14.18 -1.75 0.53
CA GLY A 773 -14.33 -3.12 0.04
C GLY A 773 -15.05 -4.08 1.00
N VAL A 774 -15.78 -3.58 1.99
CA VAL A 774 -16.44 -4.36 3.06
C VAL A 774 -17.41 -5.42 2.50
N ASN A 775 -18.23 -5.04 1.51
CA ASN A 775 -19.23 -5.91 0.89
C ASN A 775 -18.64 -7.26 0.43
N SER A 776 -17.48 -7.21 -0.20
CA SER A 776 -16.84 -8.39 -0.72
C SER A 776 -16.21 -9.26 0.35
N GLN A 777 -15.66 -8.64 1.40
CA GLN A 777 -14.97 -9.33 2.47
C GLN A 777 -15.94 -10.21 3.25
N ILE A 778 -17.17 -9.72 3.44
CA ILE A 778 -18.19 -10.46 4.15
C ILE A 778 -18.91 -11.50 3.29
N SER A 779 -18.83 -11.41 1.96
CA SER A 779 -19.59 -12.26 1.03
C SER A 779 -19.45 -13.77 1.31
N LYS A 780 -18.26 -14.23 1.73
CA LYS A 780 -18.00 -15.63 2.13
C LYS A 780 -18.92 -16.12 3.25
N TYR A 781 -19.35 -15.23 4.15
CA TYR A 781 -20.20 -15.56 5.30
C TYR A 781 -21.67 -15.77 4.94
N SER A 782 -22.10 -15.33 3.75
CA SER A 782 -23.48 -15.53 3.25
C SER A 782 -23.83 -17.02 3.02
N SER A 783 -22.82 -17.88 2.92
CA SER A 783 -22.94 -19.33 2.69
C SER A 783 -22.80 -20.18 3.96
N VAL A 784 -22.59 -19.56 5.13
CA VAL A 784 -22.39 -20.29 6.40
C VAL A 784 -23.71 -20.87 6.90
N SER A 785 -23.81 -22.20 6.98
CA SER A 785 -25.04 -22.88 7.40
C SER A 785 -25.24 -22.94 8.91
N ASP A 786 -24.16 -22.96 9.71
CA ASP A 786 -24.23 -23.10 11.17
C ASP A 786 -23.27 -22.13 11.88
N PRO A 787 -23.76 -21.23 12.77
CA PRO A 787 -25.17 -20.94 13.03
C PRO A 787 -25.80 -20.08 11.91
N SER A 788 -27.06 -20.35 11.55
CA SER A 788 -27.74 -19.67 10.42
C SER A 788 -27.76 -18.14 10.54
N LYS A 789 -27.80 -17.63 11.78
CA LYS A 789 -27.74 -16.19 12.09
C LYS A 789 -26.55 -15.45 11.45
N VAL A 790 -25.43 -16.14 11.20
CA VAL A 790 -24.26 -15.55 10.53
C VAL A 790 -24.57 -15.25 9.07
N ALA A 791 -25.12 -16.23 8.34
CA ALA A 791 -25.49 -16.04 6.94
C ALA A 791 -26.64 -15.04 6.79
N GLU A 792 -27.66 -15.12 7.63
CA GLU A 792 -28.80 -14.20 7.61
C GLU A 792 -28.35 -12.75 7.86
N CYS A 793 -27.54 -12.52 8.91
CA CYS A 793 -26.99 -11.19 9.19
C CYS A 793 -26.10 -10.70 8.04
N CYS A 794 -25.24 -11.56 7.51
CA CYS A 794 -24.38 -11.20 6.38
C CYS A 794 -25.19 -10.77 5.15
N GLN A 795 -26.26 -11.49 4.80
CA GLN A 795 -27.12 -11.16 3.67
C GLN A 795 -27.81 -9.80 3.85
N LEU A 796 -28.24 -9.48 5.08
CA LEU A 796 -28.81 -8.18 5.40
C LEU A 796 -27.79 -7.05 5.28
N VAL A 797 -26.56 -7.23 5.77
CA VAL A 797 -25.49 -6.22 5.61
C VAL A 797 -25.15 -6.02 4.13
N LEU A 798 -25.05 -7.11 3.36
CA LEU A 798 -24.81 -7.02 1.92
C LEU A 798 -25.91 -6.24 1.19
N LYS A 799 -27.17 -6.38 1.63
CA LYS A 799 -28.31 -5.67 1.05
C LYS A 799 -28.27 -4.17 1.34
N GLU A 800 -27.78 -3.74 2.51
CA GLU A 800 -27.56 -2.32 2.83
C GLU A 800 -26.39 -1.71 2.02
N LEU A 801 -25.48 -2.54 1.52
CA LEU A 801 -24.32 -2.11 0.73
C LEU A 801 -24.54 -2.23 -0.80
N GLN A 802 -25.75 -2.57 -1.24
CA GLN A 802 -26.17 -2.57 -2.65
C GLN A 802 -26.82 -1.24 -2.98
#